data_AF-A0A3L6NE93-F1
#
_entry.id   AF-A0A3L6NE93-F1
#
_cell.length_a   1.000
_cell.length_b   1.000
_cell.length_c   1.000
_cell.angle_alpha   90.00
_cell.angle_beta   90.00
_cell.angle_gamma   90.00
#
_symmetry.space_group_name_H-M   'P 1'
#
loop_
_entity.id
_entity.type
_entity.pdbx_description
1 polymer ?
#
loop_
_entity_poly.entity_id
_entity_poly.type
_entity_poly.pdbx_seq_one_letter_code
_entity_poly.pdbx_strand_id
1 'polypeptide(L)'
;MKSIPGMGNGRSLKLELSPKYQRLTVFFPIPSVAGGNRTERQHKVVIDFSSMKDVYQTAAVDNCCTLVVPLKTPPQYYWKTPDIHSTFSDETKNWSVMESWNRATNIVQHAGLPMMYPVTLHNDFQDPEFVDIGRWTTLGFVLDGGTEIASQVNQQLVSILDDFNITTKVQDDFKTVHGTKAKMWEYIDHQAPTEGHNALQMLQYFPDSIVHLPFEIRYQLEVCLSRGYLNEHMIGREFLERLANMKPTKARLCLESVADNAQVVIDPMAILEESQIDGSIIMSRIPSHCCLIRKAVITPTTIRYTTPTVEMSNRVMRRYKHYEDRFLKIQFTEEMEKGRIAVNKDQNDEIYKRVLRSMYKGVRIGDRFYEFLAFGNSQLRVNGAYFFCPTEHLSCDDIRRWMDQFSHIKVVAKYAARLGQCFSTTRELHAISAPAIQQIPDIERNGYCFTDGIGKISSFLAQLISEDMILDVIARPSAFQFRMGGCKGVLAIWPNDTKVMEVHIRESQKKFESDSKGLEIIRSAAMATATLNRQTITILECLGVPIASFTNLLDHQLRSYELAMEDNDVAIDMLTKFVDENNISDLLRAGFKTDDLQEPFVVNVLKLWRSWSLKLLKEKARIQVQKSAFVLGCVDETGTLRGHSSETEGSEDKAIDRLPQIFIQLSDATHYNKTQVISGVCIIGRNPSLHPGDIRVVEAVDCPALHHLRDVVVFPSTGDQPVPNMLSGGDLDGDDFFVIWEPTLIPRRWNYPPMNYLAPKPIELDRDVTVDDLRNFFVKYLKNDKLPLIATSHLAFSDDLGPMSPKCLELAELHSKAVDYPKTGDPAVLRRDQQPRKWPHFMEKKNSYTSRKALGVIFDKVKGKQVKFDPIWDSPFDQRIIKKFELKRDTLKSARKIKTQYDTSVRRLLSQHALKTEFELWTGFAMSKPAVGSDYKVQEELRREYNNLKAAFRQLCIDTAGSKNAEKLEPFVAAMYKVTDEEMKIALYEHHRGVINNAGTLLQPRKLEPKSMPLISFPWIFHKEMCRIANSSNLELRSPLAAGPRQGEMPGFGEHLEPTVKNDATPANQEVPEVSELAPEIHSHLPDGTVLHRGQPLAIFPLEDDAVPEGDDDFPNGISGSGQSSSAGDDFEMVSDEQPDLSSENGIEVEVPSDDIVEDETDSIYSDELEEEDAEEAIDRLVSLMGEADAK
;
A
#
# COMPACT_ATOMS: atom_id res chain seq x y z
N MET A 1 29.50 -2.57 23.97
CA MET A 1 28.25 -3.06 24.58
C MET A 1 27.86 -2.20 25.78
N LYS A 2 26.57 -2.14 26.12
CA LYS A 2 26.06 -1.76 27.46
C LYS A 2 25.48 -3.04 28.07
N SER A 3 25.93 -3.43 29.25
CA SER A 3 25.57 -4.70 29.88
C SER A 3 24.53 -4.51 30.97
N ILE A 4 23.61 -5.47 31.12
CA ILE A 4 22.64 -5.52 32.23
C ILE A 4 23.13 -6.61 33.20
N PRO A 5 23.76 -6.25 34.33
CA PRO A 5 24.24 -7.24 35.29
C PRO A 5 23.07 -7.84 36.09
N GLY A 6 23.21 -9.10 36.53
CA GLY A 6 22.38 -9.63 37.62
C GLY A 6 22.68 -8.87 38.91
N MET A 7 21.64 -8.43 39.63
CA MET A 7 21.85 -7.65 40.86
C MET A 7 22.16 -8.59 42.04
N GLY A 8 23.24 -8.29 42.76
CA GLY A 8 23.85 -9.15 43.80
C GLY A 8 22.98 -9.51 45.03
N ASN A 9 21.72 -9.06 45.09
CA ASN A 9 20.76 -9.39 46.14
C ASN A 9 19.91 -10.62 45.77
N GLY A 10 20.55 -11.67 45.22
CA GLY A 10 19.90 -12.95 44.91
C GLY A 10 18.88 -12.92 43.76
N ARG A 11 18.88 -11.90 42.89
CA ARG A 11 17.95 -11.78 41.76
C ARG A 11 18.63 -12.15 40.44
N SER A 12 18.45 -13.40 40.02
CA SER A 12 19.02 -13.95 38.79
C SER A 12 18.29 -13.46 37.52
N LEU A 13 19.04 -13.41 36.40
CA LEU A 13 18.45 -13.32 35.07
C LEU A 13 17.85 -14.69 34.70
N LYS A 14 16.62 -14.74 34.19
CA LYS A 14 15.99 -15.99 33.76
C LYS A 14 16.06 -16.15 32.24
N LEU A 15 16.58 -17.30 31.79
CA LEU A 15 16.50 -17.77 30.41
C LEU A 15 15.40 -18.84 30.30
N GLU A 16 14.60 -18.81 29.24
CA GLU A 16 13.50 -19.77 29.01
C GLU A 16 13.44 -20.15 27.53
N LEU A 17 13.74 -21.42 27.24
CA LEU A 17 13.68 -22.01 25.90
C LEU A 17 12.39 -22.84 25.79
N SER A 18 11.56 -22.57 24.77
CA SER A 18 10.29 -23.25 24.58
C SER A 18 10.17 -23.85 23.18
N PRO A 19 10.45 -25.15 22.99
CA PRO A 19 10.30 -25.84 21.71
C PRO A 19 8.86 -25.80 21.18
N LYS A 20 7.87 -25.96 22.08
CA LYS A 20 6.42 -25.91 21.79
C LYS A 20 5.98 -24.58 21.14
N TYR A 21 6.59 -23.47 21.53
CA TYR A 21 6.33 -22.14 20.97
C TYR A 21 7.42 -21.65 20.01
N GLN A 22 8.49 -22.43 19.81
CA GLN A 22 9.65 -22.13 18.95
C GLN A 22 10.29 -20.78 19.32
N ARG A 23 10.60 -20.60 20.62
CA ARG A 23 11.05 -19.32 21.21
C ARG A 23 12.15 -19.47 22.23
N LEU A 24 13.04 -18.48 22.25
CA LEU A 24 13.92 -18.17 23.38
C LEU A 24 13.42 -16.86 24.03
N THR A 25 13.23 -16.87 25.34
CA THR A 25 12.80 -15.70 26.12
C THR A 25 13.82 -15.42 27.23
N VAL A 26 14.17 -14.16 27.43
CA VAL A 26 15.08 -13.73 28.51
C VAL A 26 14.40 -12.67 29.35
N PHE A 27 14.36 -12.86 30.67
CA PHE A 27 13.75 -11.93 31.63
C PHE A 27 14.84 -11.20 32.41
N PHE A 28 14.68 -9.89 32.59
CA PHE A 28 15.66 -9.01 33.23
C PHE A 28 14.99 -7.82 33.92
N PRO A 29 15.40 -7.44 35.16
CA PRO A 29 14.93 -6.23 35.82
C PRO A 29 15.67 -4.98 35.32
N ILE A 30 15.01 -3.83 35.33
CA ILE A 30 15.64 -2.50 35.11
C ILE A 30 15.06 -1.47 36.11
N PRO A 31 15.88 -0.58 36.70
CA PRO A 31 15.40 0.53 37.52
C PRO A 31 14.50 1.50 36.73
N SER A 32 13.36 1.86 37.30
CA SER A 32 12.39 2.79 36.72
C SER A 32 11.95 3.82 37.76
N VAL A 33 11.62 5.04 37.33
CA VAL A 33 11.07 6.09 38.20
C VAL A 33 9.68 6.48 37.69
N ALA A 34 8.69 6.38 38.56
CA ALA A 34 7.30 6.73 38.29
C ALA A 34 6.70 7.42 39.53
N GLY A 35 6.12 8.62 39.35
CA GLY A 35 5.57 9.41 40.46
C GLY A 35 6.59 9.73 41.56
N GLY A 36 7.84 10.02 41.19
CA GLY A 36 8.96 10.22 42.12
C GLY A 36 9.54 8.93 42.72
N ASN A 37 8.74 7.88 42.89
CA ASN A 37 9.19 6.61 43.46
C ASN A 37 10.07 5.80 42.49
N ARG A 38 11.21 5.33 43.00
CA ARG A 38 12.13 4.42 42.29
C ARG A 38 11.67 2.97 42.50
N THR A 39 11.28 2.32 41.41
CA THR A 39 10.76 0.95 41.38
C THR A 39 11.61 0.07 40.45
N GLU A 40 11.51 -1.25 40.58
CA GLU A 40 12.17 -2.20 39.68
C GLU A 40 11.16 -2.73 38.67
N ARG A 41 11.36 -2.45 37.38
CA ARG A 41 10.45 -2.88 36.31
C ARG A 41 11.00 -4.14 35.64
N GLN A 42 10.25 -5.23 35.76
CA GLN A 42 10.57 -6.49 35.07
C GLN A 42 10.34 -6.34 33.56
N HIS A 43 11.36 -6.69 32.78
CA HIS A 43 11.35 -6.70 31.32
C HIS A 43 11.60 -8.11 30.80
N LYS A 44 11.24 -8.35 29.53
CA LYS A 44 11.68 -9.54 28.80
C LYS A 44 11.90 -9.26 27.32
N VAL A 45 12.79 -10.01 26.71
CA VAL A 45 12.98 -10.08 25.26
C VAL A 45 12.55 -11.46 24.76
N VAL A 46 11.80 -11.51 23.65
CA VAL A 46 11.31 -12.73 23.02
C VAL A 46 11.89 -12.83 21.61
N ILE A 47 12.57 -13.94 21.34
CA ILE A 47 13.26 -14.26 20.08
C ILE A 47 12.57 -15.50 19.49
N ASP A 48 11.82 -15.33 18.40
CA ASP A 48 11.27 -16.47 17.64
C ASP A 48 12.41 -17.22 16.93
N PHE A 49 12.40 -18.55 16.94
CA PHE A 49 13.43 -19.41 16.32
C PHE A 49 13.66 -19.06 14.83
N SER A 50 12.61 -18.65 14.11
CA SER A 50 12.69 -18.24 12.70
C SER A 50 13.43 -16.91 12.44
N SER A 51 13.83 -16.19 13.51
CA SER A 51 14.71 -15.02 13.43
C SER A 51 16.21 -15.35 13.62
N MET A 52 16.50 -16.51 14.22
CA MET A 52 17.84 -17.06 14.37
C MET A 52 18.21 -17.91 13.13
N LYS A 53 19.51 -18.11 12.89
CA LYS A 53 20.01 -18.98 11.80
C LYS A 53 21.33 -19.64 12.18
N ASP A 54 22.27 -18.83 12.64
CA ASP A 54 23.57 -19.24 13.14
C ASP A 54 23.68 -18.63 14.54
N VAL A 55 23.97 -19.46 15.54
CA VAL A 55 24.25 -19.01 16.92
C VAL A 55 25.73 -19.28 17.20
N TYR A 56 26.37 -18.40 17.95
CA TYR A 56 27.81 -18.46 18.17
C TYR A 56 28.09 -18.67 19.65
N GLN A 57 29.05 -19.53 19.95
CA GLN A 57 29.50 -19.83 21.31
C GLN A 57 30.98 -19.45 21.40
N THR A 58 31.34 -18.59 22.34
CA THR A 58 32.73 -18.20 22.59
C THR A 58 33.08 -18.52 24.04
N ALA A 59 34.26 -19.12 24.26
CA ALA A 59 34.83 -19.18 25.60
C ALA A 59 35.17 -17.74 26.03
N ALA A 60 34.56 -17.26 27.12
CA ALA A 60 34.93 -15.98 27.71
C ALA A 60 36.13 -16.17 28.66
N VAL A 61 36.83 -15.08 28.93
CA VAL A 61 37.76 -15.01 30.07
C VAL A 61 36.98 -15.29 31.36
N ASP A 62 37.64 -15.88 32.35
CA ASP A 62 37.06 -16.22 33.67
C ASP A 62 35.94 -17.28 33.62
N ASN A 63 36.20 -18.42 32.95
CA ASN A 63 35.40 -19.65 32.96
C ASN A 63 33.94 -19.55 32.45
N CYS A 64 33.53 -18.40 31.90
CA CYS A 64 32.16 -18.20 31.42
C CYS A 64 31.97 -18.63 29.95
N CYS A 65 30.78 -19.12 29.62
CA CYS A 65 30.37 -19.42 28.26
C CYS A 65 29.49 -18.27 27.74
N THR A 66 29.83 -17.64 26.61
CA THR A 66 28.95 -16.60 26.03
C THR A 66 28.26 -17.09 24.76
N LEU A 67 26.92 -17.10 24.80
CA LEU A 67 26.07 -17.40 23.65
C LEU A 67 25.71 -16.10 22.92
N VAL A 68 26.24 -15.91 21.72
CA VAL A 68 26.01 -14.74 20.86
C VAL A 68 24.99 -15.07 19.78
N VAL A 69 23.85 -14.36 19.82
CA VAL A 69 22.71 -14.51 18.92
C VAL A 69 22.60 -13.27 18.02
N PRO A 70 23.10 -13.33 16.76
CA PRO A 70 22.89 -12.28 15.77
C PRO A 70 21.52 -12.43 15.07
N LEU A 71 20.81 -11.32 14.95
CA LEU A 71 19.46 -11.20 14.39
C LEU A 71 19.44 -10.16 13.25
N LYS A 72 18.47 -10.27 12.34
CA LYS A 72 18.34 -9.35 11.18
C LYS A 72 17.53 -8.09 11.48
N THR A 73 16.83 -8.06 12.61
CA THR A 73 15.97 -6.99 13.11
C THR A 73 15.95 -7.06 14.64
N PRO A 74 15.56 -5.98 15.34
CA PRO A 74 15.29 -6.05 16.76
C PRO A 74 14.27 -7.15 17.11
N PRO A 75 14.51 -7.94 18.18
CA PRO A 75 13.53 -8.89 18.71
C PRO A 75 12.40 -8.18 19.47
N GLN A 76 11.39 -8.93 19.94
CA GLN A 76 10.25 -8.34 20.64
C GLN A 76 10.54 -8.13 22.12
N TYR A 77 10.70 -6.86 22.52
CA TYR A 77 10.83 -6.46 23.92
C TYR A 77 9.46 -6.20 24.57
N TYR A 78 9.38 -6.47 25.86
CA TYR A 78 8.19 -6.31 26.71
C TYR A 78 8.58 -5.82 28.11
N TRP A 79 7.64 -5.19 28.81
CA TRP A 79 7.70 -4.87 30.24
C TRP A 79 6.44 -5.37 30.96
N LYS A 80 6.57 -5.79 32.22
CA LYS A 80 5.44 -6.25 33.03
C LYS A 80 4.76 -5.06 33.70
N THR A 81 3.44 -5.00 33.65
CA THR A 81 2.68 -4.03 34.45
C THR A 81 2.88 -4.28 35.96
N PRO A 82 3.02 -3.23 36.79
CA PRO A 82 3.01 -3.37 38.24
C PRO A 82 1.59 -3.65 38.78
N ASP A 83 0.58 -3.02 38.19
CA ASP A 83 -0.83 -3.29 38.47
C ASP A 83 -1.34 -4.37 37.50
N ILE A 84 -1.69 -5.51 38.06
CA ILE A 84 -2.26 -6.66 37.32
C ILE A 84 -3.79 -6.56 37.25
N HIS A 85 -4.44 -5.91 38.23
CA HIS A 85 -5.89 -5.81 38.30
C HIS A 85 -6.45 -4.93 37.17
N SER A 86 -5.72 -3.88 36.76
CA SER A 86 -6.05 -3.10 35.55
C SER A 86 -5.91 -3.88 34.22
N THR A 87 -5.54 -5.17 34.26
CA THR A 87 -5.57 -6.07 33.08
C THR A 87 -6.69 -7.11 33.13
N PHE A 88 -7.54 -7.09 34.16
CA PHE A 88 -8.76 -7.88 34.21
C PHE A 88 -9.89 -7.18 33.42
N SER A 89 -10.89 -7.93 33.00
CA SER A 89 -12.02 -7.42 32.21
C SER A 89 -13.26 -8.26 32.43
N ASP A 90 -14.36 -7.63 32.83
CA ASP A 90 -15.62 -8.28 33.21
C ASP A 90 -16.30 -9.01 32.04
N GLU A 91 -15.97 -8.64 30.79
CA GLU A 91 -16.39 -9.37 29.59
C GLU A 91 -15.76 -10.78 29.49
N THR A 92 -14.82 -11.15 30.37
CA THR A 92 -13.85 -12.22 30.12
C THR A 92 -13.76 -13.20 31.28
N LYS A 93 -14.20 -14.46 31.06
CA LYS A 93 -14.14 -15.54 32.05
C LYS A 93 -12.75 -16.20 32.21
N ASN A 94 -11.77 -15.80 31.39
CA ASN A 94 -10.43 -16.37 31.35
C ASN A 94 -9.42 -15.23 31.13
N TRP A 95 -8.50 -15.08 32.08
CA TRP A 95 -7.31 -14.23 31.99
C TRP A 95 -6.05 -15.08 31.84
N SER A 96 -4.94 -14.47 31.40
CA SER A 96 -3.63 -15.13 31.32
C SER A 96 -2.52 -14.20 31.82
N VAL A 97 -1.51 -14.75 32.49
CA VAL A 97 -0.31 -14.01 32.92
C VAL A 97 0.39 -13.28 31.76
N MET A 98 0.20 -13.72 30.51
CA MET A 98 0.71 -13.04 29.32
C MET A 98 0.02 -11.69 29.03
N GLU A 99 -1.20 -11.47 29.53
CA GLU A 99 -1.93 -10.21 29.41
C GLU A 99 -1.29 -9.09 30.28
N SER A 100 -0.49 -9.46 31.29
CA SER A 100 0.32 -8.53 32.11
C SER A 100 1.61 -8.01 31.44
N TRP A 101 1.94 -8.44 30.22
CA TRP A 101 3.18 -8.08 29.53
C TRP A 101 2.94 -7.14 28.34
N ASN A 102 3.16 -5.85 28.57
CA ASN A 102 3.07 -4.80 27.56
C ASN A 102 4.30 -4.82 26.64
N ARG A 103 4.14 -4.52 25.34
CA ARG A 103 5.28 -4.32 24.41
C ARG A 103 6.09 -3.10 24.85
N ALA A 104 7.41 -3.19 24.73
CA ALA A 104 8.32 -2.06 24.90
C ALA A 104 8.74 -1.48 23.53
N THR A 105 8.86 -0.15 23.46
CA THR A 105 9.34 0.59 22.28
C THR A 105 10.71 1.24 22.48
N ASN A 106 11.14 1.28 23.73
CA ASN A 106 12.41 1.79 24.24
C ASN A 106 12.56 1.28 25.69
N ILE A 107 13.73 1.45 26.29
CA ILE A 107 13.97 1.24 27.72
C ILE A 107 14.57 2.54 28.26
N VAL A 108 13.99 3.10 29.31
CA VAL A 108 14.38 4.37 29.96
C VAL A 108 14.11 4.29 31.45
N GLN A 109 14.84 5.05 32.27
CA GLN A 109 14.51 5.25 33.68
C GLN A 109 13.17 5.98 33.82
N HIS A 110 12.96 7.02 33.00
CA HIS A 110 11.79 7.90 33.05
C HIS A 110 10.83 7.66 31.88
N ALA A 111 9.73 6.93 32.13
CA ALA A 111 8.81 6.46 31.09
C ALA A 111 8.18 7.56 30.20
N GLY A 112 8.11 8.81 30.68
CA GLY A 112 7.61 9.96 29.90
C GLY A 112 8.66 10.60 28.98
N LEU A 113 9.96 10.42 29.25
CA LEU A 113 11.07 11.10 28.56
C LEU A 113 11.02 10.98 27.02
N PRO A 114 10.71 9.81 26.43
CA PRO A 114 10.64 9.69 24.97
C PRO A 114 9.60 10.61 24.33
N MET A 115 8.51 10.96 25.02
CA MET A 115 7.44 11.81 24.48
C MET A 115 7.85 13.28 24.31
N MET A 116 9.00 13.69 24.86
CA MET A 116 9.49 15.07 24.77
C MET A 116 10.15 15.37 23.41
N TYR A 117 10.72 14.35 22.74
CA TYR A 117 11.60 14.50 21.57
C TYR A 117 10.97 14.00 20.25
N PRO A 118 11.40 14.52 19.07
CA PRO A 118 11.07 13.92 17.77
C PRO A 118 11.49 12.46 17.67
N VAL A 119 10.85 11.69 16.80
CA VAL A 119 11.35 10.35 16.43
C VAL A 119 12.53 10.51 15.45
N THR A 120 13.59 9.76 15.66
CA THR A 120 14.87 9.89 14.95
C THR A 120 15.61 8.55 14.93
N LEU A 121 16.51 8.36 13.97
CA LEU A 121 17.35 7.16 13.86
C LEU A 121 18.43 7.10 14.94
N HIS A 122 18.95 8.26 15.34
CA HIS A 122 19.87 8.44 16.46
C HIS A 122 19.12 9.11 17.61
N ASN A 123 18.73 8.33 18.62
CA ASN A 123 18.14 8.81 19.88
C ASN A 123 19.28 9.00 20.90
N ASP A 124 19.50 10.22 21.38
CA ASP A 124 20.44 10.51 22.45
C ASP A 124 19.70 11.13 23.64
N PHE A 125 19.00 10.28 24.41
CA PHE A 125 18.36 10.71 25.65
C PHE A 125 19.42 10.82 26.76
N GLN A 126 19.37 11.92 27.52
CA GLN A 126 20.23 12.13 28.69
C GLN A 126 19.72 11.34 29.91
N ASP A 127 19.66 10.01 29.77
CA ASP A 127 19.16 9.05 30.75
C ASP A 127 20.21 7.91 30.89
N PRO A 128 20.83 7.72 32.08
CA PRO A 128 21.86 6.69 32.27
C PRO A 128 21.38 5.26 31.99
N GLU A 129 20.10 4.96 32.21
CA GLU A 129 19.51 3.65 31.99
C GLU A 129 19.02 3.46 30.55
N PHE A 130 18.94 4.51 29.72
CA PHE A 130 18.48 4.41 28.33
C PHE A 130 19.16 3.30 27.52
N VAL A 131 18.34 2.48 26.86
CA VAL A 131 18.78 1.48 25.88
C VAL A 131 17.99 1.67 24.58
N ASP A 132 18.68 2.01 23.48
CA ASP A 132 18.11 1.94 22.14
C ASP A 132 18.05 0.46 21.69
N ILE A 133 17.04 -0.23 22.19
CA ILE A 133 16.68 -1.60 21.80
C ILE A 133 16.41 -1.73 20.29
N GLY A 134 16.11 -0.62 19.59
CA GLY A 134 15.97 -0.58 18.13
C GLY A 134 17.29 -0.76 17.38
N ARG A 135 18.43 -0.73 18.08
CA ARG A 135 19.75 -1.05 17.54
C ARG A 135 20.34 -2.37 18.08
N TRP A 136 19.65 -3.05 19.00
CA TRP A 136 20.12 -4.29 19.62
C TRP A 136 19.78 -5.51 18.73
N THR A 137 20.50 -5.64 17.62
CA THR A 137 20.38 -6.77 16.68
C THR A 137 21.33 -7.93 16.98
N THR A 138 22.29 -7.78 17.89
CA THR A 138 23.16 -8.87 18.34
C THR A 138 23.13 -8.92 19.87
N LEU A 139 22.71 -10.06 20.42
CA LEU A 139 22.58 -10.26 21.87
C LEU A 139 23.62 -11.28 22.35
N GLY A 140 24.35 -10.96 23.42
CA GLY A 140 25.29 -11.86 24.07
C GLY A 140 24.76 -12.25 25.45
N PHE A 141 24.57 -13.54 25.68
CA PHE A 141 24.16 -14.10 26.96
C PHE A 141 25.36 -14.78 27.61
N VAL A 142 25.87 -14.18 28.69
CA VAL A 142 26.98 -14.74 29.48
C VAL A 142 26.39 -15.73 30.48
N LEU A 143 26.81 -16.99 30.38
CA LEU A 143 26.46 -18.09 31.26
C LEU A 143 27.66 -18.41 32.15
N ASP A 144 27.44 -18.55 33.45
CA ASP A 144 28.47 -18.95 34.41
C ASP A 144 28.84 -20.43 34.22
N GLY A 145 29.95 -20.68 33.52
CA GLY A 145 30.48 -22.02 33.26
C GLY A 145 31.21 -22.64 34.46
N GLY A 146 31.26 -21.95 35.61
CA GLY A 146 31.82 -22.48 36.86
C GLY A 146 30.98 -23.59 37.51
N THR A 147 29.79 -23.90 36.98
CA THR A 147 28.90 -24.95 37.51
C THR A 147 28.57 -26.03 36.47
N GLU A 148 28.51 -27.28 36.92
CA GLU A 148 28.15 -28.43 36.07
C GLU A 148 26.74 -28.28 35.48
N ILE A 149 25.81 -27.74 36.27
CA ILE A 149 24.42 -27.44 35.85
C ILE A 149 24.40 -26.51 34.63
N ALA A 150 25.17 -25.42 34.65
CA ALA A 150 25.22 -24.48 33.53
C ALA A 150 25.84 -25.10 32.26
N SER A 151 26.81 -26.00 32.41
CA SER A 151 27.37 -26.78 31.30
C SER A 151 26.32 -27.69 30.67
N GLN A 152 25.55 -28.43 31.49
CA GLN A 152 24.46 -29.29 31.03
C GLN A 152 23.34 -28.49 30.36
N VAL A 153 22.90 -27.36 30.96
CA VAL A 153 21.88 -26.46 30.38
C VAL A 153 22.34 -25.89 29.04
N ASN A 154 23.62 -25.52 28.90
CA ASN A 154 24.19 -25.05 27.63
C ASN A 154 24.19 -26.16 26.57
N GLN A 155 24.56 -27.41 26.93
CA GLN A 155 24.50 -28.55 26.01
C GLN A 155 23.06 -28.85 25.55
N GLN A 156 22.09 -28.87 26.46
CA GLN A 156 20.67 -29.06 26.15
C GLN A 156 20.15 -27.94 25.23
N LEU A 157 20.47 -26.68 25.52
CA LEU A 157 20.07 -25.53 24.71
C LEU A 157 20.64 -25.63 23.28
N VAL A 158 21.91 -26.03 23.13
CA VAL A 158 22.54 -26.23 21.82
C VAL A 158 21.88 -27.38 21.05
N SER A 159 21.61 -28.52 21.71
CA SER A 159 20.94 -29.66 21.09
C SER A 159 19.54 -29.28 20.57
N ILE A 160 18.75 -28.59 21.39
CA ILE A 160 17.40 -28.15 21.04
C ILE A 160 17.44 -27.09 19.91
N LEU A 161 18.48 -26.27 19.81
CA LEU A 161 18.61 -25.35 18.67
C LEU A 161 18.94 -26.11 17.37
N ASP A 162 19.79 -27.14 17.41
CA ASP A 162 20.16 -27.92 16.23
C ASP A 162 18.98 -28.78 15.70
N ASP A 163 18.14 -29.34 16.58
CA ASP A 163 16.86 -29.99 16.21
C ASP A 163 15.96 -29.08 15.36
N PHE A 164 16.00 -27.76 15.59
CA PHE A 164 15.26 -26.74 14.83
C PHE A 164 16.07 -26.12 13.68
N ASN A 165 17.19 -26.75 13.30
CA ASN A 165 18.11 -26.35 12.22
C ASN A 165 18.80 -24.99 12.47
N ILE A 166 19.06 -24.65 13.74
CA ILE A 166 19.76 -23.43 14.16
C ILE A 166 21.18 -23.81 14.59
N THR A 167 22.09 -23.85 13.62
CA THR A 167 23.46 -24.32 13.82
C THR A 167 24.21 -23.46 14.84
N THR A 168 24.67 -24.08 15.94
CA THR A 168 25.60 -23.45 16.88
C THR A 168 27.04 -23.63 16.39
N LYS A 169 27.88 -22.59 16.53
CA LYS A 169 29.28 -22.59 16.11
C LYS A 169 30.17 -22.10 17.24
N VAL A 170 31.16 -22.91 17.61
CA VAL A 170 32.24 -22.47 18.50
C VAL A 170 33.17 -21.54 17.73
N GLN A 171 33.44 -20.35 18.28
CA GLN A 171 34.28 -19.32 17.66
C GLN A 171 34.90 -18.43 18.75
N ASP A 172 36.21 -18.55 18.95
CA ASP A 172 36.91 -17.93 20.10
C ASP A 172 37.63 -16.60 19.75
N ASP A 173 37.44 -16.06 18.54
CA ASP A 173 38.05 -14.79 18.10
C ASP A 173 37.14 -13.56 18.30
N PHE A 174 36.01 -13.72 19.02
CA PHE A 174 35.04 -12.65 19.30
C PHE A 174 35.61 -11.52 20.19
N LYS A 175 36.16 -10.49 19.55
CA LYS A 175 36.65 -9.28 20.22
C LYS A 175 35.52 -8.36 20.66
N THR A 176 35.09 -8.52 21.90
CA THR A 176 34.17 -7.59 22.58
C THR A 176 34.78 -6.20 22.74
N VAL A 177 34.05 -5.16 22.31
CA VAL A 177 34.43 -3.75 22.51
C VAL A 177 33.43 -3.08 23.47
N HIS A 178 33.94 -2.37 24.48
CA HIS A 178 33.12 -1.62 25.43
C HIS A 178 32.32 -0.49 24.74
N GLY A 179 31.15 -0.15 25.29
CA GLY A 179 30.18 0.71 24.63
C GLY A 179 30.55 2.19 24.61
N THR A 180 31.36 2.60 23.64
CA THR A 180 31.41 4.00 23.20
C THR A 180 30.19 4.34 22.34
N LYS A 181 29.75 5.62 22.39
CA LYS A 181 28.80 6.15 21.40
C LYS A 181 29.41 6.07 19.99
N ALA A 182 28.56 5.95 18.97
CA ALA A 182 29.00 5.98 17.58
C ALA A 182 29.46 7.40 17.21
N LYS A 183 30.78 7.62 17.21
CA LYS A 183 31.41 8.94 17.03
C LYS A 183 30.98 9.69 15.76
N MET A 184 30.48 8.98 14.74
CA MET A 184 30.02 9.64 13.52
C MET A 184 28.99 10.74 13.80
N TRP A 185 28.07 10.52 14.75
CA TRP A 185 27.00 11.47 15.07
C TRP A 185 27.56 12.78 15.67
N GLU A 186 28.62 12.69 16.48
CA GLU A 186 29.37 13.84 17.04
C GLU A 186 29.98 14.74 15.93
N TYR A 187 30.12 14.22 14.72
CA TYR A 187 30.68 14.93 13.57
C TYR A 187 29.63 15.44 12.58
N ILE A 188 28.35 15.08 12.71
CA ILE A 188 27.31 15.38 11.68
C ILE A 188 25.97 15.87 12.24
N ASP A 189 25.69 15.67 13.53
CA ASP A 189 24.48 16.19 14.16
C ASP A 189 24.82 17.54 14.79
N HIS A 190 24.21 18.61 14.27
CA HIS A 190 24.24 19.91 14.93
C HIS A 190 23.56 19.80 16.30
N GLN A 191 24.22 20.26 17.37
CA GLN A 191 23.53 20.44 18.65
C GLN A 191 22.44 21.48 18.46
N ALA A 192 21.19 21.09 18.71
CA ALA A 192 20.06 21.99 18.58
C ALA A 192 20.19 23.13 19.62
N PRO A 193 19.98 24.40 19.23
CA PRO A 193 20.02 25.49 20.19
C PRO A 193 18.90 25.30 21.21
N THR A 194 19.25 25.27 22.49
CA THR A 194 18.27 25.48 23.56
C THR A 194 17.74 26.91 23.46
N GLU A 195 16.43 27.06 23.67
CA GLU A 195 15.71 28.33 23.51
C GLU A 195 16.40 29.46 24.34
N GLY A 196 16.72 30.57 23.68
CA GLY A 196 17.36 31.74 24.32
C GLY A 196 18.78 32.10 23.87
N HIS A 197 19.43 31.31 22.99
CA HIS A 197 20.77 31.64 22.49
C HIS A 197 20.76 32.71 21.38
N ASN A 198 21.48 33.81 21.60
CA ASN A 198 21.63 34.88 20.61
C ASN A 198 22.54 34.46 19.45
N ALA A 199 22.22 34.91 18.23
CA ALA A 199 22.99 34.61 17.01
C ALA A 199 24.49 34.98 17.11
N LEU A 200 24.83 36.00 17.91
CA LEU A 200 26.22 36.41 18.16
C LEU A 200 27.04 35.36 18.94
N GLN A 201 26.40 34.55 19.80
CA GLN A 201 27.06 33.42 20.47
C GLN A 201 27.27 32.23 19.53
N MET A 202 26.40 32.02 18.54
CA MET A 202 26.57 30.93 17.57
C MET A 202 27.84 31.11 16.73
N LEU A 203 28.21 32.36 16.40
CA LEU A 203 29.46 32.68 15.71
C LEU A 203 30.73 32.46 16.57
N GLN A 204 30.60 32.30 17.89
CA GLN A 204 31.72 32.03 18.80
C GLN A 204 31.88 30.55 19.17
N TYR A 205 30.92 29.69 18.78
CA TYR A 205 30.85 28.27 19.15
C TYR A 205 30.83 27.30 17.96
N PHE A 206 31.58 27.64 16.90
CA PHE A 206 32.02 26.66 15.90
C PHE A 206 33.32 25.98 16.37
N PRO A 207 33.30 24.74 16.89
CA PRO A 207 34.46 23.89 16.82
C PRO A 207 34.69 23.45 15.36
N ASP A 208 35.94 23.27 14.93
CA ASP A 208 36.34 22.79 13.60
C ASP A 208 35.99 21.29 13.35
N SER A 209 34.93 20.79 13.98
CA SER A 209 34.62 19.36 14.11
C SER A 209 33.35 18.89 13.40
N ILE A 210 32.51 19.78 12.86
CA ILE A 210 31.27 19.37 12.17
C ILE A 210 31.50 19.27 10.65
N VAL A 211 31.15 18.13 10.08
CA VAL A 211 31.23 17.81 8.65
C VAL A 211 29.83 17.98 8.04
N HIS A 212 29.60 19.09 7.37
CA HIS A 212 28.32 19.36 6.71
C HIS A 212 28.12 18.46 5.47
N LEU A 213 27.01 17.72 5.46
CA LEU A 213 26.58 16.89 4.33
C LEU A 213 25.27 17.45 3.74
N PRO A 214 25.22 17.79 2.43
CA PRO A 214 23.97 18.08 1.71
C PRO A 214 22.88 17.05 2.00
N PHE A 215 21.63 17.51 2.17
CA PHE A 215 20.55 16.70 2.72
C PHE A 215 20.26 15.41 1.91
N GLU A 216 20.41 15.43 0.59
CA GLU A 216 20.25 14.24 -0.25
C GLU A 216 21.34 13.17 -0.01
N ILE A 217 22.54 13.58 0.39
CA ILE A 217 23.63 12.69 0.80
C ILE A 217 23.38 12.20 2.24
N ARG A 218 23.05 13.12 3.15
CA ARG A 218 22.74 12.81 4.57
C ARG A 218 21.57 11.82 4.69
N TYR A 219 20.49 12.04 3.96
CA TYR A 219 19.34 11.14 3.90
C TYR A 219 19.75 9.75 3.39
N GLN A 220 20.52 9.66 2.30
CA GLN A 220 20.92 8.37 1.75
C GLN A 220 21.93 7.63 2.65
N LEU A 221 22.75 8.34 3.42
CA LEU A 221 23.59 7.76 4.46
C LEU A 221 22.73 7.15 5.58
N GLU A 222 21.69 7.85 6.04
CA GLU A 222 20.73 7.32 7.02
C GLU A 222 19.89 6.16 6.45
N VAL A 223 19.63 6.08 5.14
CA VAL A 223 19.08 4.87 4.50
C VAL A 223 20.02 3.67 4.70
N CYS A 224 21.31 3.82 4.41
CA CYS A 224 22.28 2.73 4.59
C CYS A 224 22.40 2.28 6.06
N LEU A 225 22.38 3.22 7.02
CA LEU A 225 22.44 2.95 8.46
C LEU A 225 21.16 2.27 8.98
N SER A 226 19.99 2.84 8.70
CA SER A 226 18.70 2.32 9.20
C SER A 226 18.27 0.98 8.59
N ARG A 227 18.85 0.63 7.44
CA ARG A 227 18.74 -0.71 6.84
C ARG A 227 19.78 -1.70 7.35
N GLY A 228 20.85 -1.24 8.01
CA GLY A 228 21.94 -2.06 8.54
C GLY A 228 23.00 -2.45 7.50
N TYR A 229 23.08 -1.73 6.38
CA TYR A 229 24.09 -1.96 5.33
C TYR A 229 25.43 -1.30 5.65
N LEU A 230 25.40 -0.18 6.38
CA LEU A 230 26.57 0.42 7.04
C LEU A 230 26.38 0.38 8.56
N ASN A 231 27.49 0.24 9.30
CA ASN A 231 27.49 0.29 10.76
C ASN A 231 28.07 1.63 11.22
N GLU A 232 27.30 2.39 12.00
CA GLU A 232 27.67 3.71 12.53
C GLU A 232 28.92 3.72 13.42
N HIS A 233 29.28 2.59 14.04
CA HIS A 233 30.53 2.46 14.80
C HIS A 233 31.77 2.32 13.90
N MET A 234 31.61 2.00 12.61
CA MET A 234 32.70 1.91 11.63
C MET A 234 32.89 3.20 10.81
N ILE A 235 32.02 4.19 10.97
CA ILE A 235 32.11 5.45 10.23
C ILE A 235 32.96 6.46 11.01
N GLY A 236 34.15 6.73 10.48
CA GLY A 236 35.06 7.75 10.98
C GLY A 236 34.86 9.13 10.32
N ARG A 237 35.54 10.13 10.87
CA ARG A 237 35.64 11.50 10.32
C ARG A 237 36.06 11.51 8.84
N GLU A 238 37.12 10.78 8.51
CA GLU A 238 37.70 10.76 7.16
C GLU A 238 36.68 10.31 6.09
N PHE A 239 35.87 9.29 6.38
CA PHE A 239 34.80 8.85 5.48
C PHE A 239 33.80 9.97 5.20
N LEU A 240 33.39 10.69 6.24
CA LEU A 240 32.41 11.79 6.14
C LEU A 240 32.99 12.97 5.36
N GLU A 241 34.25 13.33 5.61
CA GLU A 241 34.95 14.41 4.91
C GLU A 241 35.19 14.05 3.43
N ARG A 242 35.54 12.80 3.13
CA ARG A 242 35.72 12.29 1.76
C ARG A 242 34.39 12.16 1.01
N LEU A 243 33.28 11.92 1.73
CA LEU A 243 31.91 11.95 1.20
C LEU A 243 31.43 13.39 0.92
N ALA A 244 31.72 14.34 1.82
CA ALA A 244 31.36 15.76 1.68
C ALA A 244 32.13 16.45 0.53
N ASN A 245 33.42 16.13 0.36
CA ASN A 245 34.26 16.68 -0.72
C ASN A 245 34.02 16.00 -2.09
N MET A 246 33.16 14.98 -2.17
CA MET A 246 32.82 14.32 -3.44
C MET A 246 31.66 15.07 -4.13
N LYS A 247 31.65 15.08 -5.47
CA LYS A 247 30.50 15.63 -6.24
C LYS A 247 29.19 14.98 -5.74
N PRO A 248 28.15 15.76 -5.34
CA PRO A 248 26.97 15.21 -4.67
C PRO A 248 26.26 14.10 -5.43
N THR A 249 26.22 14.18 -6.76
CA THR A 249 25.68 13.12 -7.62
C THR A 249 26.45 11.80 -7.49
N LYS A 250 27.78 11.82 -7.41
CA LYS A 250 28.59 10.62 -7.20
C LYS A 250 28.44 10.10 -5.76
N ALA A 251 28.51 10.98 -4.76
CA ALA A 251 28.33 10.63 -3.35
C ALA A 251 27.00 9.90 -3.10
N ARG A 252 25.89 10.46 -3.62
CA ARG A 252 24.58 9.82 -3.60
C ARG A 252 24.59 8.46 -4.29
N LEU A 253 25.14 8.36 -5.52
CA LEU A 253 25.16 7.09 -6.28
C LEU A 253 26.00 5.99 -5.61
N CYS A 254 27.06 6.33 -4.88
CA CYS A 254 27.82 5.37 -4.07
C CYS A 254 26.97 4.78 -2.93
N LEU A 255 26.27 5.63 -2.17
CA LEU A 255 25.39 5.19 -1.07
C LEU A 255 24.12 4.48 -1.59
N GLU A 256 23.59 4.89 -2.74
CA GLU A 256 22.52 4.15 -3.41
C GLU A 256 22.98 2.76 -3.85
N SER A 257 24.20 2.60 -4.40
CA SER A 257 24.75 1.29 -4.76
C SER A 257 24.80 0.33 -3.56
N VAL A 258 25.18 0.82 -2.38
CA VAL A 258 25.13 0.03 -1.13
C VAL A 258 23.70 -0.40 -0.78
N ALA A 259 22.73 0.51 -0.89
CA ALA A 259 21.32 0.19 -0.62
C ALA A 259 20.72 -0.77 -1.66
N ASP A 260 21.08 -0.64 -2.94
CA ASP A 260 20.62 -1.47 -4.06
C ASP A 260 21.17 -2.91 -3.97
N ASN A 261 22.43 -3.06 -3.57
CA ASN A 261 23.06 -4.37 -3.35
C ASN A 261 22.50 -5.08 -2.10
N ALA A 262 22.02 -4.32 -1.12
CA ALA A 262 21.38 -4.79 0.11
C ALA A 262 22.23 -5.81 0.91
N GLN A 263 23.55 -5.58 0.95
CA GLN A 263 24.53 -6.36 1.72
C GLN A 263 25.16 -5.49 2.82
N VAL A 264 25.72 -6.13 3.85
CA VAL A 264 26.47 -5.46 4.92
C VAL A 264 27.88 -5.17 4.42
N VAL A 265 28.25 -3.89 4.39
CA VAL A 265 29.59 -3.42 4.06
C VAL A 265 30.41 -3.38 5.35
N ILE A 266 31.52 -4.13 5.38
CA ILE A 266 32.40 -4.25 6.56
C ILE A 266 33.33 -3.04 6.68
N ASP A 267 33.91 -2.58 5.55
CA ASP A 267 34.73 -1.38 5.47
C ASP A 267 33.98 -0.27 4.68
N PRO A 268 33.56 0.83 5.33
CA PRO A 268 32.95 1.97 4.65
C PRO A 268 33.89 2.69 3.68
N MET A 269 35.21 2.59 3.79
CA MET A 269 36.12 3.31 2.87
C MET A 269 36.13 2.68 1.47
N ALA A 270 36.13 1.34 1.37
CA ALA A 270 36.08 0.61 0.10
C ALA A 270 35.00 1.11 -0.87
N ILE A 271 33.79 1.44 -0.40
CA ILE A 271 32.68 1.90 -1.27
C ILE A 271 32.94 3.27 -1.94
N LEU A 272 33.88 4.06 -1.40
CA LEU A 272 34.34 5.31 -2.00
C LEU A 272 35.43 5.06 -3.05
N GLU A 273 36.20 3.98 -2.91
CA GLU A 273 37.37 3.67 -3.76
C GLU A 273 37.02 2.77 -4.95
N GLU A 274 36.19 1.74 -4.76
CA GLU A 274 35.68 0.85 -5.82
C GLU A 274 34.75 1.57 -6.81
N SER A 275 34.44 2.84 -6.57
CA SER A 275 33.43 3.63 -7.27
C SER A 275 33.80 4.06 -8.70
N GLN A 276 34.03 3.09 -9.60
CA GLN A 276 34.02 3.28 -11.06
C GLN A 276 32.61 3.54 -11.64
N ILE A 277 31.70 4.07 -10.82
CA ILE A 277 30.39 4.56 -11.26
C ILE A 277 30.64 5.82 -12.07
N ASP A 278 30.66 5.68 -13.40
CA ASP A 278 30.65 6.83 -14.32
C ASP A 278 29.45 7.74 -13.99
N GLY A 279 29.71 9.01 -13.77
CA GLY A 279 28.74 10.00 -13.27
C GLY A 279 27.60 10.34 -14.25
N SER A 280 27.50 9.60 -15.36
CA SER A 280 26.50 9.74 -16.42
C SER A 280 25.23 8.91 -16.19
N ILE A 281 24.98 8.43 -14.96
CA ILE A 281 23.64 8.03 -14.50
C ILE A 281 22.79 9.30 -14.33
N ILE A 282 22.44 9.88 -15.47
CA ILE A 282 21.38 10.88 -15.59
C ILE A 282 20.08 10.15 -15.26
N MET A 283 19.43 10.52 -14.16
CA MET A 283 18.02 10.18 -13.98
C MET A 283 17.27 10.82 -15.15
N SER A 284 16.63 10.00 -15.99
CA SER A 284 15.80 10.48 -17.08
C SER A 284 14.74 11.45 -16.55
N ARG A 285 14.38 12.46 -17.35
CA ARG A 285 13.44 13.53 -16.94
C ARG A 285 12.19 12.90 -16.33
N ILE A 286 12.01 13.08 -15.02
CA ILE A 286 10.83 12.58 -14.30
C ILE A 286 9.58 13.14 -15.01
N PRO A 287 8.61 12.30 -15.41
CA PRO A 287 7.41 12.75 -16.10
C PRO A 287 6.70 13.89 -15.35
N SER A 288 6.03 14.78 -16.07
CA SER A 288 5.36 15.97 -15.49
C SER A 288 4.44 15.63 -14.31
N HIS A 289 3.75 14.48 -14.41
CA HIS A 289 2.81 13.92 -13.44
C HIS A 289 3.45 13.06 -12.34
N CYS A 290 4.78 12.97 -12.25
CA CYS A 290 5.53 12.21 -11.23
C CYS A 290 6.45 13.11 -10.39
N CYS A 291 6.86 12.61 -9.22
CA CYS A 291 7.74 13.30 -8.27
C CYS A 291 8.60 12.30 -7.47
N LEU A 292 9.72 12.77 -6.91
CA LEU A 292 10.66 11.92 -6.17
C LEU A 292 10.31 11.86 -4.67
N ILE A 293 9.70 10.77 -4.22
CA ILE A 293 9.19 10.60 -2.85
C ILE A 293 10.22 9.99 -1.91
N ARG A 294 10.37 10.60 -0.73
CA ARG A 294 11.10 10.03 0.43
C ARG A 294 10.14 9.27 1.33
N LYS A 295 10.58 8.14 1.89
CA LYS A 295 9.77 7.26 2.72
C LYS A 295 10.50 6.80 3.99
N ALA A 296 9.82 6.97 5.13
CA ALA A 296 10.23 6.41 6.42
C ALA A 296 9.22 5.34 6.89
N VAL A 297 9.72 4.20 7.36
CA VAL A 297 8.91 3.17 8.03
C VAL A 297 9.26 3.18 9.51
N ILE A 298 8.30 3.51 10.37
CA ILE A 298 8.46 3.51 11.82
C ILE A 298 7.99 2.16 12.35
N THR A 299 8.88 1.45 13.03
CA THR A 299 8.60 0.20 13.72
C THR A 299 8.43 0.46 15.24
N PRO A 300 8.05 -0.54 16.06
CA PRO A 300 7.92 -0.36 17.50
C PRO A 300 9.18 0.16 18.18
N THR A 301 10.38 -0.23 17.75
CA THR A 301 11.65 0.15 18.38
C THR A 301 12.47 1.14 17.55
N THR A 302 12.46 1.06 16.21
CA THR A 302 13.35 1.82 15.32
C THR A 302 12.61 2.60 14.22
N ILE A 303 13.36 3.20 13.29
CA ILE A 303 12.87 3.89 12.09
C ILE A 303 13.77 3.50 10.91
N ARG A 304 13.17 3.21 9.76
CA ARG A 304 13.85 2.63 8.59
C ARG A 304 13.53 3.42 7.34
N TYR A 305 14.53 4.11 6.81
CA TYR A 305 14.38 4.94 5.61
C TYR A 305 14.53 4.10 4.34
N THR A 306 14.09 4.66 3.21
CA THR A 306 14.18 4.01 1.90
C THR A 306 14.78 4.99 0.90
N THR A 307 15.65 4.51 0.00
CA THR A 307 16.14 5.29 -1.16
C THR A 307 14.96 5.98 -1.85
N PRO A 308 15.05 7.26 -2.26
CA PRO A 308 13.90 7.96 -2.83
C PRO A 308 13.43 7.33 -4.15
N THR A 309 12.11 7.22 -4.34
CA THR A 309 11.51 6.52 -5.49
C THR A 309 10.53 7.42 -6.25
N VAL A 310 10.34 7.13 -7.54
CA VAL A 310 9.47 7.94 -8.42
C VAL A 310 8.03 7.43 -8.32
N GLU A 311 7.21 8.13 -7.53
CA GLU A 311 5.76 7.88 -7.47
C GLU A 311 5.00 8.87 -8.38
N MET A 312 3.75 8.54 -8.72
CA MET A 312 2.87 9.52 -9.36
C MET A 312 2.46 10.60 -8.35
N SER A 313 2.45 11.85 -8.82
CA SER A 313 2.09 13.04 -8.05
C SER A 313 0.60 13.06 -7.68
N ASN A 314 0.28 13.94 -6.74
CA ASN A 314 -1.07 14.34 -6.36
C ASN A 314 -1.17 15.89 -6.41
N ARG A 315 -2.37 16.44 -6.22
CA ARG A 315 -2.63 17.89 -6.36
C ARG A 315 -1.72 18.75 -5.46
N VAL A 316 -1.43 18.29 -4.24
CA VAL A 316 -0.50 18.97 -3.30
C VAL A 316 0.94 18.94 -3.83
N MET A 317 1.45 17.76 -4.22
CA MET A 317 2.80 17.61 -4.76
C MET A 317 3.00 18.38 -6.08
N ARG A 318 1.96 18.48 -6.92
CA ARG A 318 1.97 19.31 -8.15
C ARG A 318 2.08 20.79 -7.81
N ARG A 319 1.29 21.30 -6.86
CA ARG A 319 1.32 22.71 -6.43
C ARG A 319 2.66 23.12 -5.82
N TYR A 320 3.23 22.26 -4.98
CA TYR A 320 4.43 22.54 -4.19
C TYR A 320 5.68 21.83 -4.75
N LYS A 321 5.75 21.64 -6.08
CA LYS A 321 6.83 20.89 -6.75
C LYS A 321 8.24 21.42 -6.45
N HIS A 322 8.39 22.73 -6.21
CA HIS A 322 9.66 23.35 -5.80
C HIS A 322 10.14 22.95 -4.39
N TYR A 323 9.29 22.28 -3.62
CA TYR A 323 9.58 21.76 -2.27
C TYR A 323 9.40 20.22 -2.21
N GLU A 324 9.47 19.48 -3.33
CA GLU A 324 9.22 18.03 -3.35
C GLU A 324 10.12 17.24 -2.39
N ASP A 325 11.34 17.74 -2.13
CA ASP A 325 12.31 17.13 -1.23
C ASP A 325 12.02 17.33 0.27
N ARG A 326 11.09 18.25 0.59
CA ARG A 326 10.60 18.54 1.95
C ARG A 326 9.37 17.74 2.33
N PHE A 327 8.81 16.90 1.45
CA PHE A 327 7.77 15.94 1.82
C PHE A 327 8.37 14.60 2.26
N LEU A 328 7.71 13.96 3.23
CA LEU A 328 8.05 12.62 3.73
C LEU A 328 6.79 11.76 3.86
N LYS A 329 6.82 10.55 3.29
CA LYS A 329 5.76 9.55 3.38
C LYS A 329 6.08 8.61 4.56
N ILE A 330 5.29 8.64 5.62
CA ILE A 330 5.47 7.80 6.81
C ILE A 330 4.56 6.59 6.76
N GLN A 331 5.04 5.42 7.23
CA GLN A 331 4.27 4.19 7.40
C GLN A 331 4.62 3.50 8.74
N PHE A 332 3.63 2.91 9.42
CA PHE A 332 3.78 2.23 10.71
C PHE A 332 3.53 0.71 10.59
N THR A 333 4.57 -0.10 10.84
CA THR A 333 4.55 -1.57 10.69
C THR A 333 5.14 -2.30 11.91
N GLU A 334 5.06 -3.62 11.95
CA GLU A 334 5.87 -4.45 12.87
C GLU A 334 7.34 -4.52 12.40
N GLU A 335 8.28 -4.90 13.27
CA GLU A 335 9.75 -4.84 13.05
C GLU A 335 10.26 -5.48 11.74
N MET A 336 9.65 -6.60 11.34
CA MET A 336 10.05 -7.36 10.14
C MET A 336 9.64 -6.68 8.82
N GLU A 337 9.05 -5.48 8.85
CA GLU A 337 8.35 -4.82 7.74
C GLU A 337 7.34 -5.76 7.06
N LYS A 338 6.68 -6.59 7.87
CA LYS A 338 5.73 -7.63 7.45
C LYS A 338 4.56 -7.67 8.44
N GLY A 339 3.37 -7.37 7.95
CA GLY A 339 2.17 -7.27 8.78
C GLY A 339 1.98 -5.89 9.42
N ARG A 340 0.74 -5.66 9.88
CA ARG A 340 0.34 -4.50 10.66
C ARG A 340 0.69 -4.71 12.13
N ILE A 341 0.83 -3.61 12.87
CA ILE A 341 0.72 -3.60 14.33
C ILE A 341 -0.61 -4.27 14.71
N ALA A 342 -0.58 -5.21 15.67
CA ALA A 342 -1.74 -6.03 15.99
C ALA A 342 -2.82 -5.24 16.75
N VAL A 343 -4.04 -5.21 16.22
CA VAL A 343 -5.15 -4.37 16.73
C VAL A 343 -5.79 -4.97 17.99
N ASN A 344 -6.05 -6.28 18.03
CA ASN A 344 -6.57 -6.98 19.21
C ASN A 344 -5.45 -7.39 20.18
N LYS A 345 -4.70 -6.39 20.69
CA LYS A 345 -3.74 -6.54 21.80
C LYS A 345 -3.62 -5.23 22.56
N ASP A 346 -4.26 -5.13 23.72
CA ASP A 346 -4.20 -3.95 24.58
C ASP A 346 -2.78 -3.71 25.12
N GLN A 347 -1.97 -4.77 25.16
CA GLN A 347 -0.54 -4.76 25.45
C GLN A 347 0.31 -3.96 24.43
N ASN A 348 -0.26 -3.45 23.34
CA ASN A 348 0.45 -2.66 22.33
C ASN A 348 0.46 -1.14 22.60
N ASP A 349 -0.07 -0.65 23.72
CA ASP A 349 -0.26 0.80 23.93
C ASP A 349 1.02 1.65 23.90
N GLU A 350 2.19 1.13 24.28
CA GLU A 350 3.46 1.84 24.06
C GLU A 350 3.81 2.02 22.57
N ILE A 351 3.37 1.11 21.70
CA ILE A 351 3.52 1.24 20.25
C ILE A 351 2.61 2.37 19.76
N TYR A 352 1.37 2.43 20.23
CA TYR A 352 0.44 3.52 19.90
C TYR A 352 0.91 4.88 20.45
N LYS A 353 1.54 4.93 21.63
CA LYS A 353 2.23 6.13 22.14
C LYS A 353 3.40 6.55 21.24
N ARG A 354 4.18 5.62 20.67
CA ARG A 354 5.22 5.94 19.67
C ARG A 354 4.65 6.50 18.37
N VAL A 355 3.49 6.01 17.90
CA VAL A 355 2.75 6.63 16.79
C VAL A 355 2.31 8.05 17.17
N LEU A 356 1.76 8.25 18.37
CA LEU A 356 1.35 9.56 18.88
C LEU A 356 2.52 10.55 18.98
N ARG A 357 3.66 10.13 19.53
CA ARG A 357 4.94 10.88 19.52
C ARG A 357 5.32 11.31 18.10
N SER A 358 5.23 10.40 17.13
CA SER A 358 5.54 10.70 15.73
C SER A 358 4.61 11.80 15.17
N MET A 359 3.31 11.76 15.51
CA MET A 359 2.30 12.72 15.06
C MET A 359 2.44 14.11 15.71
N TYR A 360 2.85 14.16 16.97
CA TYR A 360 2.95 15.39 17.77
C TYR A 360 4.34 16.05 17.77
N LYS A 361 5.41 15.26 17.89
CA LYS A 361 6.81 15.72 17.96
C LYS A 361 7.56 15.58 16.64
N GLY A 362 6.93 15.05 15.59
CA GLY A 362 7.53 14.93 14.26
C GLY A 362 8.64 13.88 14.15
N VAL A 363 9.35 13.94 13.03
CA VAL A 363 10.51 13.10 12.71
C VAL A 363 11.70 13.97 12.34
N ARG A 364 12.87 13.73 12.94
CA ARG A 364 14.12 14.39 12.56
C ARG A 364 14.97 13.49 11.67
N ILE A 365 15.50 14.03 10.58
CA ILE A 365 16.48 13.38 9.68
C ILE A 365 17.55 14.43 9.37
N GLY A 366 18.78 14.25 9.85
CA GLY A 366 19.80 15.29 9.83
C GLY A 366 19.33 16.64 10.37
N ASP A 367 19.51 17.70 9.57
CA ASP A 367 19.07 19.07 9.80
C ASP A 367 17.54 19.27 9.74
N ARG A 368 16.81 18.33 9.11
CA ARG A 368 15.39 18.51 8.78
C ARG A 368 14.45 17.95 9.82
N PHE A 369 13.55 18.80 10.28
CA PHE A 369 12.42 18.46 11.15
C PHE A 369 11.14 18.35 10.32
N TYR A 370 10.57 17.14 10.26
CA TYR A 370 9.36 16.82 9.52
C TYR A 370 8.15 16.76 10.47
N GLU A 371 7.19 17.64 10.25
CA GLU A 371 5.93 17.74 10.98
C GLU A 371 4.82 16.93 10.31
N PHE A 372 3.83 16.49 11.09
CA PHE A 372 2.60 15.90 10.54
C PHE A 372 1.89 16.92 9.65
N LEU A 373 1.58 16.54 8.40
CA LEU A 373 0.81 17.34 7.45
C LEU A 373 -0.64 16.84 7.33
N ALA A 374 -0.84 15.62 6.84
CA ALA A 374 -2.17 15.09 6.51
C ALA A 374 -2.21 13.56 6.35
N PHE A 375 -3.41 12.99 6.38
CA PHE A 375 -3.71 11.65 5.89
C PHE A 375 -5.09 11.62 5.23
N GLY A 376 -5.37 10.56 4.47
CA GLY A 376 -6.69 10.22 3.94
C GLY A 376 -6.98 8.73 4.05
N ASN A 377 -8.14 8.29 3.60
CA ASN A 377 -8.58 6.89 3.71
C ASN A 377 -7.68 5.90 2.96
N SER A 378 -6.92 6.37 1.96
CA SER A 378 -5.89 5.56 1.27
C SER A 378 -4.62 5.37 2.10
N GLN A 379 -4.27 6.36 2.93
CA GLN A 379 -3.10 6.37 3.80
C GLN A 379 -3.41 5.65 5.13
N LEU A 380 -4.59 5.88 5.74
CA LEU A 380 -5.08 5.15 6.92
C LEU A 380 -5.05 3.62 6.69
N ARG A 381 -5.58 3.15 5.55
CA ARG A 381 -5.63 1.71 5.20
C ARG A 381 -4.26 1.07 4.96
N VAL A 382 -3.18 1.86 4.81
CA VAL A 382 -1.80 1.36 4.75
C VAL A 382 -0.99 1.66 6.01
N ASN A 383 -1.63 2.10 7.10
CA ASN A 383 -0.99 2.62 8.32
C ASN A 383 0.01 3.76 8.02
N GLY A 384 -0.33 4.72 7.16
CA GLY A 384 0.59 5.80 6.76
C GLY A 384 0.01 7.20 6.81
N ALA A 385 0.87 8.19 6.66
CA ALA A 385 0.54 9.63 6.64
C ALA A 385 1.59 10.43 5.84
N TYR A 386 1.23 11.65 5.43
CA TYR A 386 2.17 12.63 4.88
C TYR A 386 2.67 13.59 5.95
N PHE A 387 3.96 13.85 5.88
CA PHE A 387 4.71 14.78 6.71
C PHE A 387 5.43 15.79 5.81
N PHE A 388 5.72 16.98 6.32
CA PHE A 388 6.40 18.05 5.59
C PHE A 388 7.42 18.74 6.50
N CYS A 389 8.54 19.20 5.94
CA CYS A 389 9.57 19.96 6.64
C CYS A 389 9.41 21.47 6.35
N PRO A 390 8.91 22.28 7.31
CA PRO A 390 8.61 23.70 7.09
C PRO A 390 9.78 24.55 6.59
N THR A 391 9.45 25.73 6.09
CA THR A 391 10.39 26.82 5.80
C THR A 391 9.89 28.12 6.42
N GLU A 392 10.75 29.13 6.47
CA GLU A 392 10.42 30.50 6.91
C GLU A 392 9.21 31.14 6.19
N HIS A 393 8.77 30.58 5.05
CA HIS A 393 7.67 31.12 4.23
C HIS A 393 6.58 30.07 3.92
N LEU A 394 6.66 28.85 4.48
CA LEU A 394 5.72 27.78 4.20
C LEU A 394 5.67 26.76 5.35
N SER A 395 4.59 26.81 6.12
CA SER A 395 4.26 25.85 7.19
C SER A 395 3.33 24.72 6.70
N CYS A 396 3.14 23.70 7.53
CA CYS A 396 2.10 22.69 7.31
C CYS A 396 0.68 23.30 7.25
N ASP A 397 0.42 24.39 7.99
CA ASP A 397 -0.89 25.03 8.02
C ASP A 397 -1.16 25.93 6.81
N ASP A 398 -0.13 26.49 6.17
CA ASP A 398 -0.27 27.14 4.86
C ASP A 398 -0.68 26.13 3.78
N ILE A 399 -0.05 24.96 3.78
CA ILE A 399 -0.38 23.87 2.86
C ILE A 399 -1.79 23.34 3.12
N ARG A 400 -2.24 23.24 4.38
CA ARG A 400 -3.64 22.89 4.73
C ARG A 400 -4.63 23.97 4.29
N ARG A 401 -4.36 25.26 4.57
CA ARG A 401 -5.21 26.39 4.18
C ARG A 401 -5.35 26.52 2.66
N TRP A 402 -4.33 26.13 1.89
CA TRP A 402 -4.42 26.07 0.44
C TRP A 402 -5.25 24.89 -0.09
N MET A 403 -5.41 23.78 0.66
CA MET A 403 -6.14 22.61 0.15
C MET A 403 -7.63 22.90 -0.06
N ASP A 404 -8.32 23.43 0.97
CA ASP A 404 -9.63 24.12 0.86
C ASP A 404 -10.15 24.62 2.22
N GLN A 405 -11.34 25.24 2.24
CA GLN A 405 -12.07 25.56 3.48
C GLN A 405 -12.88 24.37 4.03
N PHE A 406 -12.38 23.76 5.11
CA PHE A 406 -13.00 22.58 5.75
C PHE A 406 -13.69 22.87 7.11
N SER A 407 -13.76 24.12 7.56
CA SER A 407 -14.29 24.50 8.90
C SER A 407 -15.74 24.09 9.17
N HIS A 408 -16.56 23.98 8.11
CA HIS A 408 -17.93 23.46 8.18
C HIS A 408 -18.01 21.97 8.58
N ILE A 409 -16.90 21.22 8.56
CA ILE A 409 -16.87 19.77 8.77
C ILE A 409 -16.49 19.45 10.23
N LYS A 410 -17.49 19.32 11.09
CA LYS A 410 -17.33 19.02 12.53
C LYS A 410 -16.93 17.57 12.85
N VAL A 411 -17.07 16.63 11.89
CA VAL A 411 -16.59 15.24 12.06
C VAL A 411 -15.12 15.14 11.68
N VAL A 412 -14.26 14.84 12.65
CA VAL A 412 -12.82 14.64 12.46
C VAL A 412 -12.49 13.63 11.34
N ALA A 413 -13.25 12.53 11.28
CA ALA A 413 -13.11 11.51 10.25
C ALA A 413 -13.51 12.01 8.84
N LYS A 414 -14.66 12.71 8.69
CA LYS A 414 -15.04 13.35 7.42
C LYS A 414 -14.00 14.40 6.99
N TYR A 415 -13.49 15.20 7.93
CA TYR A 415 -12.48 16.25 7.70
C TYR A 415 -11.18 15.64 7.14
N ALA A 416 -10.62 14.64 7.83
CA ALA A 416 -9.47 13.89 7.36
C ALA A 416 -9.71 13.28 5.97
N ALA A 417 -10.89 12.70 5.75
CA ALA A 417 -11.26 12.14 4.45
C ALA A 417 -11.35 13.19 3.34
N ARG A 418 -11.69 14.47 3.61
CA ARG A 418 -11.63 15.57 2.63
C ARG A 418 -10.22 16.06 2.39
N LEU A 419 -9.47 16.38 3.44
CA LEU A 419 -8.06 16.81 3.35
C LEU A 419 -7.23 15.79 2.55
N GLY A 420 -7.45 14.50 2.82
CA GLY A 420 -6.83 13.39 2.10
C GLY A 420 -7.17 13.27 0.60
N GLN A 421 -8.24 13.91 0.10
CA GLN A 421 -8.58 13.85 -1.33
C GLN A 421 -7.65 14.69 -2.21
N CYS A 422 -7.01 15.73 -1.68
CA CYS A 422 -5.94 16.46 -2.37
C CYS A 422 -4.68 15.60 -2.58
N PHE A 423 -4.54 14.51 -1.82
CA PHE A 423 -3.48 13.50 -1.97
C PHE A 423 -3.89 12.30 -2.85
N SER A 424 -5.03 12.39 -3.55
CA SER A 424 -5.42 11.37 -4.54
C SER A 424 -4.45 11.35 -5.71
N THR A 425 -4.08 10.16 -6.18
CA THR A 425 -3.15 9.96 -7.28
C THR A 425 -3.83 10.17 -8.65
N THR A 426 -4.14 11.43 -8.97
CA THR A 426 -4.91 11.82 -10.16
C THR A 426 -4.04 12.30 -11.32
N ARG A 427 -4.51 12.05 -12.56
CA ARG A 427 -4.03 12.74 -13.77
C ARG A 427 -4.87 14.00 -13.99
N GLU A 428 -4.19 15.09 -14.32
CA GLU A 428 -4.77 16.40 -14.62
C GLU A 428 -4.74 16.59 -16.14
N LEU A 429 -5.87 16.95 -16.74
CA LEU A 429 -6.03 16.99 -18.20
C LEU A 429 -5.44 18.29 -18.76
N HIS A 430 -4.28 18.20 -19.43
CA HIS A 430 -3.55 19.38 -19.90
C HIS A 430 -4.32 20.26 -20.92
N ALA A 431 -5.37 19.73 -21.56
CA ALA A 431 -6.20 20.43 -22.55
C ALA A 431 -7.45 21.13 -21.96
N ILE A 432 -7.82 20.90 -20.69
CA ILE A 432 -9.12 21.34 -20.12
C ILE A 432 -8.89 22.10 -18.81
N SER A 433 -8.90 23.44 -18.87
CA SER A 433 -8.68 24.28 -17.67
C SER A 433 -9.86 24.21 -16.67
N ALA A 434 -11.10 24.21 -17.18
CA ALA A 434 -12.32 23.93 -16.42
C ALA A 434 -13.48 23.63 -17.40
N PRO A 435 -14.35 22.65 -17.13
CA PRO A 435 -15.62 22.49 -17.84
C PRO A 435 -16.67 23.49 -17.32
N ALA A 436 -17.74 23.69 -18.07
CA ALA A 436 -18.94 24.36 -17.55
C ALA A 436 -19.66 23.44 -16.56
N ILE A 437 -20.02 23.94 -15.38
CA ILE A 437 -20.65 23.16 -14.31
C ILE A 437 -22.12 23.59 -14.18
N GLN A 438 -23.05 22.67 -14.44
CA GLN A 438 -24.47 22.85 -14.13
C GLN A 438 -24.82 22.02 -12.87
N GLN A 439 -25.37 22.65 -11.84
CA GLN A 439 -25.89 21.91 -10.69
C GLN A 439 -27.27 21.32 -11.05
N ILE A 440 -27.50 20.05 -10.71
CA ILE A 440 -28.78 19.36 -10.89
C ILE A 440 -29.18 18.63 -9.59
N PRO A 441 -30.48 18.43 -9.32
CA PRO A 441 -30.92 17.75 -8.11
C PRO A 441 -30.60 16.24 -8.15
N ASP A 442 -30.49 15.66 -6.95
CA ASP A 442 -30.55 14.22 -6.73
C ASP A 442 -31.99 13.69 -6.89
N ILE A 443 -32.10 12.40 -7.24
CA ILE A 443 -33.40 11.71 -7.32
C ILE A 443 -33.61 10.99 -5.98
N GLU A 444 -34.40 11.60 -5.09
CA GLU A 444 -34.68 11.05 -3.76
C GLU A 444 -36.12 10.51 -3.67
N ARG A 445 -36.29 9.32 -3.06
CA ARG A 445 -37.59 8.72 -2.72
C ARG A 445 -37.47 7.92 -1.42
N ASN A 446 -38.52 7.90 -0.60
CA ASN A 446 -38.59 7.11 0.64
C ASN A 446 -37.40 7.29 1.62
N GLY A 447 -36.71 8.44 1.59
CA GLY A 447 -35.51 8.71 2.39
C GLY A 447 -34.19 8.18 1.81
N TYR A 448 -34.21 7.63 0.60
CA TYR A 448 -33.03 7.15 -0.13
C TYR A 448 -32.74 8.01 -1.37
N CYS A 449 -31.46 8.25 -1.64
CA CYS A 449 -30.99 8.84 -2.89
C CYS A 449 -30.66 7.75 -3.93
N PHE A 450 -31.28 7.83 -5.11
CA PHE A 450 -31.06 6.92 -6.24
C PHE A 450 -29.89 7.34 -7.14
N THR A 451 -29.29 8.50 -6.86
CA THR A 451 -28.22 9.13 -7.66
C THR A 451 -26.94 9.42 -6.89
N ASP A 452 -26.74 8.88 -5.67
CA ASP A 452 -25.60 9.24 -4.82
C ASP A 452 -24.27 8.97 -5.52
N GLY A 453 -23.56 10.04 -5.85
CA GLY A 453 -22.26 9.98 -6.49
C GLY A 453 -22.26 10.05 -8.02
N ILE A 454 -23.40 10.09 -8.73
CA ILE A 454 -23.43 10.11 -10.20
C ILE A 454 -24.00 11.39 -10.84
N GLY A 455 -23.31 11.88 -11.86
CA GLY A 455 -23.65 13.07 -12.64
C GLY A 455 -23.54 12.83 -14.15
N LYS A 456 -23.65 13.90 -14.95
CA LYS A 456 -23.67 13.81 -16.43
C LYS A 456 -22.45 14.49 -17.05
N ILE A 457 -22.00 14.00 -18.20
CA ILE A 457 -20.93 14.62 -18.99
C ILE A 457 -21.31 14.69 -20.46
N SER A 458 -20.94 15.80 -21.11
CA SER A 458 -21.15 15.99 -22.53
C SER A 458 -20.30 15.06 -23.39
N SER A 459 -20.91 14.52 -24.46
CA SER A 459 -20.25 13.59 -25.40
C SER A 459 -18.96 14.14 -26.00
N PHE A 460 -18.87 15.46 -26.19
CA PHE A 460 -17.67 16.14 -26.67
C PHE A 460 -16.54 16.13 -25.64
N LEU A 461 -16.83 16.46 -24.38
CA LEU A 461 -15.83 16.43 -23.31
C LEU A 461 -15.36 14.99 -23.02
N ALA A 462 -16.28 14.02 -23.08
CA ALA A 462 -15.97 12.59 -22.99
C ALA A 462 -15.04 12.12 -24.13
N GLN A 463 -15.23 12.61 -25.36
CA GLN A 463 -14.30 12.33 -26.46
C GLN A 463 -12.92 12.99 -26.21
N LEU A 464 -12.87 14.24 -25.75
CA LEU A 464 -11.61 14.92 -25.45
C LEU A 464 -10.81 14.23 -24.33
N ILE A 465 -11.48 13.72 -23.29
CA ILE A 465 -10.86 12.86 -22.26
C ILE A 465 -10.30 11.58 -22.89
N SER A 466 -11.05 10.95 -23.80
CA SER A 466 -10.62 9.74 -24.50
C SER A 466 -9.40 9.98 -25.40
N GLU A 467 -9.24 11.20 -25.92
CA GLU A 467 -8.12 11.62 -26.77
C GLU A 467 -6.85 11.94 -25.95
N ASP A 468 -6.94 12.50 -24.73
CA ASP A 468 -5.80 12.59 -23.79
C ASP A 468 -5.37 11.21 -23.24
N MET A 469 -6.32 10.28 -23.13
CA MET A 469 -6.12 8.94 -22.56
C MET A 469 -5.91 7.81 -23.61
N ILE A 470 -5.50 8.15 -24.84
CA ILE A 470 -5.32 7.20 -25.98
C ILE A 470 -4.44 5.97 -25.66
N LEU A 471 -3.52 6.06 -24.69
CA LEU A 471 -2.66 4.93 -24.31
C LEU A 471 -3.36 3.89 -23.41
N ASP A 472 -4.48 4.26 -22.78
CA ASP A 472 -5.13 3.51 -21.71
C ASP A 472 -6.53 2.96 -22.12
N VAL A 473 -7.07 3.39 -23.27
CA VAL A 473 -8.49 3.23 -23.64
C VAL A 473 -8.64 2.54 -25.00
N ILE A 474 -9.29 1.37 -25.03
CA ILE A 474 -9.47 0.54 -26.26
C ILE A 474 -10.77 0.87 -27.02
N ALA A 475 -11.81 1.35 -26.34
CA ALA A 475 -13.12 1.70 -26.91
C ALA A 475 -13.63 3.01 -26.32
N ARG A 476 -14.56 3.71 -26.98
CA ARG A 476 -15.15 4.97 -26.47
C ARG A 476 -15.94 4.67 -25.18
N PRO A 477 -15.50 5.11 -23.98
CA PRO A 477 -16.14 4.76 -22.71
C PRO A 477 -17.37 5.64 -22.47
N SER A 478 -18.43 5.10 -21.85
CA SER A 478 -19.67 5.86 -21.58
C SER A 478 -19.73 6.51 -20.20
N ALA A 479 -18.75 6.26 -19.32
CA ALA A 479 -18.66 6.89 -18.00
C ALA A 479 -17.22 7.01 -17.50
N PHE A 480 -16.99 7.91 -16.54
CA PHE A 480 -15.66 8.23 -15.98
C PHE A 480 -15.76 8.46 -14.47
N GLN A 481 -14.85 7.88 -13.69
CA GLN A 481 -14.69 8.22 -12.27
C GLN A 481 -13.73 9.40 -12.13
N PHE A 482 -14.13 10.45 -11.40
CA PHE A 482 -13.47 11.76 -11.42
C PHE A 482 -13.24 12.39 -10.04
N ARG A 483 -12.49 13.50 -10.04
CA ARG A 483 -12.45 14.55 -9.02
C ARG A 483 -12.51 15.92 -9.70
N MET A 484 -13.15 16.89 -9.08
CA MET A 484 -13.19 18.28 -9.55
C MET A 484 -13.44 19.19 -8.36
N GLY A 485 -12.44 19.97 -7.93
CA GLY A 485 -12.52 20.71 -6.66
C GLY A 485 -12.79 19.78 -5.48
N GLY A 486 -13.89 20.06 -4.76
CA GLY A 486 -14.46 19.25 -3.69
C GLY A 486 -15.54 18.25 -4.12
N CYS A 487 -15.79 18.11 -5.42
CA CYS A 487 -16.69 17.12 -6.00
C CYS A 487 -15.97 15.80 -6.30
N LYS A 488 -16.67 14.68 -6.10
CA LYS A 488 -16.24 13.33 -6.50
C LYS A 488 -17.40 12.52 -7.07
N GLY A 489 -17.07 11.52 -7.88
CA GLY A 489 -18.02 10.47 -8.23
C GLY A 489 -17.79 9.86 -9.61
N VAL A 490 -18.90 9.48 -10.27
CA VAL A 490 -18.94 9.09 -11.68
C VAL A 490 -19.66 10.16 -12.51
N LEU A 491 -19.20 10.40 -13.74
CA LEU A 491 -19.97 11.12 -14.76
C LEU A 491 -20.28 10.16 -15.91
N ALA A 492 -21.56 10.03 -16.27
CA ALA A 492 -22.03 9.24 -17.42
C ALA A 492 -22.40 10.15 -18.60
N ILE A 493 -22.18 9.68 -19.84
CA ILE A 493 -22.57 10.41 -21.05
C ILE A 493 -24.09 10.43 -21.17
N TRP A 494 -24.70 11.61 -21.24
CA TRP A 494 -26.13 11.80 -21.54
C TRP A 494 -26.28 12.80 -22.70
N PRO A 495 -26.36 12.32 -23.96
CA PRO A 495 -26.14 13.16 -25.15
C PRO A 495 -27.14 14.28 -25.37
N ASN A 496 -28.38 14.12 -24.91
CA ASN A 496 -29.47 15.08 -25.11
C ASN A 496 -29.58 16.10 -23.97
N ASP A 497 -28.93 15.82 -22.83
CA ASP A 497 -29.11 16.56 -21.58
C ASP A 497 -28.06 17.65 -21.37
N THR A 498 -26.93 17.56 -22.07
CA THR A 498 -25.68 18.27 -21.77
C THR A 498 -25.15 19.05 -22.97
N LYS A 499 -24.72 20.31 -22.77
CA LYS A 499 -24.14 21.15 -23.83
C LYS A 499 -22.65 20.86 -24.02
N VAL A 500 -22.07 21.37 -25.10
CA VAL A 500 -20.63 21.23 -25.39
C VAL A 500 -19.78 21.74 -24.22
N MET A 501 -18.80 20.93 -23.78
CA MET A 501 -17.90 21.21 -22.64
C MET A 501 -18.58 21.32 -21.26
N GLU A 502 -19.81 20.81 -21.12
CA GLU A 502 -20.58 20.83 -19.87
C GLU A 502 -20.46 19.52 -19.07
N VAL A 503 -20.49 19.64 -17.74
CA VAL A 503 -20.67 18.56 -16.76
C VAL A 503 -21.80 18.93 -15.80
N HIS A 504 -22.65 17.96 -15.46
CA HIS A 504 -23.74 18.14 -14.50
C HIS A 504 -23.37 17.47 -13.17
N ILE A 505 -23.44 18.24 -12.09
CA ILE A 505 -23.01 17.83 -10.74
C ILE A 505 -24.21 17.83 -9.79
N ARG A 506 -24.30 16.79 -8.97
CA ARG A 506 -25.32 16.62 -7.93
C ARG A 506 -24.82 17.03 -6.54
N GLU A 507 -25.75 17.30 -5.62
CA GLU A 507 -25.37 17.63 -4.24
C GLU A 507 -24.73 16.42 -3.56
N SER A 508 -25.22 15.20 -3.86
CA SER A 508 -24.55 13.97 -3.49
C SER A 508 -23.12 13.85 -4.03
N GLN A 509 -22.73 14.50 -5.12
CA GLN A 509 -21.34 14.49 -5.60
C GLN A 509 -20.47 15.56 -4.94
N LYS A 510 -21.09 16.65 -4.49
CA LYS A 510 -20.45 17.74 -3.76
C LYS A 510 -20.15 17.29 -2.34
N LYS A 511 -18.90 17.36 -1.90
CA LYS A 511 -18.54 16.89 -0.54
C LYS A 511 -17.74 17.92 0.29
N PHE A 512 -17.41 19.07 -0.30
CA PHE A 512 -17.00 20.35 0.32
C PHE A 512 -17.08 21.46 -0.75
N GLU A 513 -17.20 22.72 -0.35
CA GLU A 513 -17.04 23.86 -1.27
C GLU A 513 -15.59 23.96 -1.78
N SER A 514 -15.38 24.46 -3.01
CA SER A 514 -14.03 24.60 -3.58
C SER A 514 -14.01 25.56 -4.76
N ASP A 515 -13.02 26.46 -4.79
CA ASP A 515 -12.76 27.34 -5.94
C ASP A 515 -12.12 26.59 -7.14
N SER A 516 -11.58 25.40 -6.91
CA SER A 516 -10.84 24.64 -7.93
C SER A 516 -11.78 23.91 -8.90
N LYS A 517 -11.68 24.22 -10.19
CA LYS A 517 -12.56 23.70 -11.26
C LYS A 517 -11.87 22.76 -12.24
N GLY A 518 -10.62 22.39 -11.99
CA GLY A 518 -9.87 21.44 -12.82
C GLY A 518 -10.48 20.03 -12.74
N LEU A 519 -10.74 19.43 -13.91
CA LEU A 519 -11.29 18.07 -14.01
C LEU A 519 -10.14 17.04 -14.02
N GLU A 520 -10.12 16.19 -13.00
CA GLU A 520 -9.13 15.13 -12.79
C GLU A 520 -9.79 13.76 -12.96
N ILE A 521 -9.24 12.88 -13.81
CA ILE A 521 -9.79 11.55 -14.08
C ILE A 521 -9.02 10.48 -13.30
N ILE A 522 -9.76 9.54 -12.70
CA ILE A 522 -9.23 8.37 -11.98
C ILE A 522 -9.19 7.15 -12.89
N ARG A 523 -10.33 6.83 -13.53
CA ARG A 523 -10.50 5.72 -14.48
C ARG A 523 -11.71 5.95 -15.39
N SER A 524 -11.68 5.34 -16.57
CA SER A 524 -12.82 5.25 -17.49
C SER A 524 -13.60 3.94 -17.27
N ALA A 525 -14.85 3.89 -17.70
CA ALA A 525 -15.63 2.64 -17.76
C ALA A 525 -14.98 1.62 -18.70
N ALA A 526 -14.91 0.37 -18.26
CA ALA A 526 -14.42 -0.78 -19.01
C ALA A 526 -14.97 -2.06 -18.37
N MET A 527 -15.23 -3.09 -19.17
CA MET A 527 -15.70 -4.39 -18.67
C MET A 527 -14.54 -5.30 -18.24
N ALA A 528 -14.73 -6.03 -17.16
CA ALA A 528 -13.94 -7.20 -16.80
C ALA A 528 -14.85 -8.41 -16.58
N THR A 529 -14.33 -9.63 -16.73
CA THR A 529 -15.04 -10.84 -16.31
C THR A 529 -15.10 -10.90 -14.78
N ALA A 530 -16.29 -11.10 -14.20
CA ALA A 530 -16.41 -11.23 -12.75
C ALA A 530 -15.80 -12.54 -12.26
N THR A 531 -15.27 -12.49 -11.04
CA THR A 531 -14.76 -13.68 -10.34
C THR A 531 -15.47 -13.86 -9.02
N LEU A 532 -15.98 -15.05 -8.78
CA LEU A 532 -16.41 -15.47 -7.45
C LEU A 532 -15.23 -15.38 -6.47
N ASN A 533 -15.53 -15.22 -5.20
CA ASN A 533 -14.55 -15.21 -4.11
C ASN A 533 -15.13 -15.94 -2.89
N ARG A 534 -14.31 -16.10 -1.85
CA ARG A 534 -14.70 -16.80 -0.60
C ARG A 534 -16.05 -16.32 -0.06
N GLN A 535 -16.26 -15.02 0.06
CA GLN A 535 -17.51 -14.47 0.57
C GLN A 535 -18.69 -14.76 -0.37
N THR A 536 -18.59 -14.40 -1.66
CA THR A 536 -19.68 -14.60 -2.65
C THR A 536 -20.11 -16.07 -2.75
N ILE A 537 -19.17 -17.02 -2.71
CA ILE A 537 -19.46 -18.47 -2.76
C ILE A 537 -20.23 -18.90 -1.52
N THR A 538 -19.80 -18.47 -0.33
CA THR A 538 -20.46 -18.78 0.95
C THR A 538 -21.89 -18.23 1.02
N ILE A 539 -22.15 -17.03 0.48
CA ILE A 539 -23.51 -16.49 0.39
C ILE A 539 -24.37 -17.26 -0.62
N LEU A 540 -23.84 -17.52 -1.82
CA LEU A 540 -24.58 -18.27 -2.84
C LEU A 540 -24.90 -19.72 -2.42
N GLU A 541 -23.98 -20.40 -1.74
CA GLU A 541 -24.23 -21.72 -1.12
C GLU A 541 -25.36 -21.63 -0.09
N CYS A 542 -25.38 -20.57 0.74
CA CYS A 542 -26.43 -20.34 1.73
C CYS A 542 -27.81 -19.98 1.11
N LEU A 543 -27.83 -19.33 -0.06
CA LEU A 543 -29.03 -19.07 -0.87
C LEU A 543 -29.43 -20.28 -1.74
N GLY A 544 -28.75 -21.43 -1.59
CA GLY A 544 -29.14 -22.72 -2.17
C GLY A 544 -28.50 -23.06 -3.52
N VAL A 545 -27.43 -22.37 -3.93
CA VAL A 545 -26.61 -22.78 -5.09
C VAL A 545 -25.83 -24.06 -4.72
N PRO A 546 -25.95 -25.17 -5.50
CA PRO A 546 -25.25 -26.41 -5.18
C PRO A 546 -23.72 -26.28 -5.24
N ILE A 547 -23.01 -27.00 -4.36
CA ILE A 547 -21.53 -27.12 -4.39
C ILE A 547 -21.03 -27.51 -5.80
N ALA A 548 -21.78 -28.38 -6.49
CA ALA A 548 -21.49 -28.84 -7.84
C ALA A 548 -21.32 -27.68 -8.85
N SER A 549 -22.10 -26.59 -8.74
CA SER A 549 -21.99 -25.44 -9.65
C SER A 549 -20.61 -24.79 -9.56
N PHE A 550 -20.11 -24.58 -8.34
CA PHE A 550 -18.77 -24.01 -8.13
C PHE A 550 -17.66 -24.99 -8.55
N THR A 551 -17.80 -26.29 -8.23
CA THR A 551 -16.77 -27.27 -8.58
C THR A 551 -16.68 -27.56 -10.07
N ASN A 552 -17.79 -27.47 -10.82
CA ASN A 552 -17.78 -27.65 -12.27
C ASN A 552 -17.06 -26.49 -12.98
N LEU A 553 -17.31 -25.25 -12.54
CA LEU A 553 -16.58 -24.07 -13.02
C LEU A 553 -15.08 -24.17 -12.69
N LEU A 554 -14.75 -24.57 -11.46
CA LEU A 554 -13.37 -24.81 -11.02
C LEU A 554 -12.67 -25.90 -11.85
N ASP A 555 -13.31 -27.06 -12.04
CA ASP A 555 -12.72 -28.19 -12.77
C ASP A 555 -12.52 -27.86 -14.26
N HIS A 556 -13.40 -27.05 -14.86
CA HIS A 556 -13.18 -26.48 -16.19
C HIS A 556 -11.95 -25.55 -16.17
N GLN A 557 -11.92 -24.56 -15.28
CA GLN A 557 -10.84 -23.56 -15.19
C GLN A 557 -9.47 -24.21 -14.94
N LEU A 558 -9.40 -25.26 -14.11
CA LEU A 558 -8.18 -26.04 -13.85
C LEU A 558 -7.70 -26.81 -15.09
N ARG A 559 -8.61 -27.46 -15.84
CA ARG A 559 -8.25 -28.12 -17.11
C ARG A 559 -7.75 -27.11 -18.14
N SER A 560 -8.38 -25.95 -18.23
CA SER A 560 -7.93 -24.89 -19.13
C SER A 560 -6.52 -24.38 -18.76
N TYR A 561 -6.17 -24.23 -17.48
CA TYR A 561 -4.80 -23.90 -17.05
C TYR A 561 -3.77 -25.01 -17.29
N GLU A 562 -4.19 -26.25 -17.43
CA GLU A 562 -3.33 -27.37 -17.82
C GLU A 562 -3.05 -27.32 -19.32
N LEU A 563 -4.11 -27.29 -20.14
CA LEU A 563 -4.02 -27.18 -21.60
C LEU A 563 -3.29 -25.91 -22.07
N ALA A 564 -3.49 -24.76 -21.41
CA ALA A 564 -2.84 -23.49 -21.76
C ALA A 564 -1.30 -23.46 -21.59
N MET A 565 -0.68 -24.50 -21.04
CA MET A 565 0.79 -24.64 -21.06
C MET A 565 1.30 -25.32 -22.33
N GLU A 566 0.46 -26.15 -22.94
CA GLU A 566 0.75 -26.95 -24.12
C GLU A 566 0.26 -26.20 -25.35
N ASP A 567 -1.04 -25.92 -25.42
CA ASP A 567 -1.73 -25.23 -26.50
C ASP A 567 -1.70 -23.69 -26.34
N ASN A 568 -1.23 -23.00 -27.38
CA ASN A 568 -1.19 -21.54 -27.42
C ASN A 568 -2.56 -20.89 -27.64
N ASP A 569 -3.47 -21.49 -28.40
CA ASP A 569 -4.78 -20.89 -28.69
C ASP A 569 -5.68 -20.93 -27.45
N VAL A 570 -5.60 -22.01 -26.67
CA VAL A 570 -6.23 -22.07 -25.33
C VAL A 570 -5.63 -21.02 -24.39
N ALA A 571 -4.31 -20.83 -24.41
CA ALA A 571 -3.65 -19.79 -23.61
C ALA A 571 -4.06 -18.38 -24.04
N ILE A 572 -4.10 -18.12 -25.34
CA ILE A 572 -4.55 -16.86 -25.95
C ILE A 572 -6.01 -16.56 -25.56
N ASP A 573 -6.90 -17.54 -25.64
CA ASP A 573 -8.30 -17.41 -25.25
C ASP A 573 -8.45 -17.08 -23.75
N MET A 574 -7.79 -17.83 -22.87
CA MET A 574 -7.82 -17.58 -21.42
C MET A 574 -7.21 -16.22 -21.05
N LEU A 575 -6.09 -15.85 -21.65
CA LEU A 575 -5.47 -14.54 -21.41
C LEU A 575 -6.43 -13.43 -21.87
N THR A 576 -6.89 -13.47 -23.11
CA THR A 576 -7.77 -12.44 -23.70
C THR A 576 -9.06 -12.26 -22.89
N LYS A 577 -9.65 -13.34 -22.34
CA LYS A 577 -10.86 -13.29 -21.52
C LYS A 577 -10.65 -12.82 -20.08
N PHE A 578 -9.45 -13.02 -19.51
CA PHE A 578 -9.27 -12.93 -18.05
C PHE A 578 -8.09 -12.10 -17.55
N VAL A 579 -6.95 -12.01 -18.26
CA VAL A 579 -5.72 -11.39 -17.73
C VAL A 579 -4.79 -10.74 -18.78
N ASP A 580 -5.25 -10.37 -19.98
CA ASP A 580 -4.37 -9.83 -21.04
C ASP A 580 -4.05 -8.32 -20.95
N GLU A 581 -4.16 -7.74 -19.76
CA GLU A 581 -3.77 -6.36 -19.43
C GLU A 581 -2.31 -5.99 -19.77
N ASN A 582 -1.49 -7.00 -20.08
CA ASN A 582 -0.07 -6.89 -20.41
C ASN A 582 0.26 -7.34 -21.86
N ASN A 583 -0.75 -7.68 -22.68
CA ASN A 583 -0.62 -8.22 -24.06
C ASN A 583 0.25 -9.49 -24.15
N ILE A 584 0.13 -10.41 -23.20
CA ILE A 584 0.80 -11.72 -23.22
C ILE A 584 0.27 -12.55 -24.40
N SER A 585 -1.02 -12.42 -24.74
CA SER A 585 -1.62 -13.12 -25.87
C SER A 585 -1.01 -12.69 -27.23
N ASP A 586 -0.57 -11.44 -27.38
CA ASP A 586 0.15 -10.97 -28.57
C ASP A 586 1.55 -11.59 -28.72
N LEU A 587 2.20 -11.98 -27.60
CA LEU A 587 3.49 -12.67 -27.62
C LEU A 587 3.33 -14.11 -28.13
N LEU A 588 2.23 -14.77 -27.73
CA LEU A 588 1.87 -16.11 -28.19
C LEU A 588 1.44 -16.09 -29.67
N ARG A 589 0.67 -15.08 -30.10
CA ARG A 589 0.31 -14.85 -31.53
C ARG A 589 1.53 -14.59 -32.42
N ALA A 590 2.64 -14.09 -31.88
CA ALA A 590 3.91 -13.92 -32.61
C ALA A 590 4.82 -15.18 -32.62
N GLY A 591 4.32 -16.30 -32.08
CA GLY A 591 5.05 -17.56 -32.07
C GLY A 591 6.34 -17.52 -31.25
N PHE A 592 6.39 -16.75 -30.15
CA PHE A 592 7.50 -16.83 -29.19
C PHE A 592 7.43 -18.08 -28.28
N LYS A 593 6.35 -18.84 -28.38
CA LYS A 593 6.24 -20.21 -27.90
C LYS A 593 5.76 -21.11 -29.05
N THR A 594 6.56 -22.08 -29.45
CA THR A 594 6.24 -23.18 -30.38
C THR A 594 7.01 -24.43 -29.94
N ASP A 595 6.78 -25.57 -30.56
CA ASP A 595 7.51 -26.81 -30.22
C ASP A 595 9.03 -26.66 -30.44
N ASP A 596 9.43 -25.88 -31.46
CA ASP A 596 10.84 -25.57 -31.77
C ASP A 596 11.43 -24.37 -31.01
N LEU A 597 10.60 -23.47 -30.44
CA LEU A 597 11.04 -22.23 -29.79
C LEU A 597 10.32 -22.00 -28.46
N GLN A 598 11.07 -22.05 -27.36
CA GLN A 598 10.59 -21.73 -26.02
C GLN A 598 11.30 -20.45 -25.54
N GLU A 599 10.80 -19.28 -25.94
CA GLU A 599 11.47 -18.01 -25.63
C GLU A 599 11.46 -17.75 -24.10
N PRO A 600 12.63 -17.53 -23.46
CA PRO A 600 12.77 -17.58 -22.01
C PRO A 600 11.94 -16.54 -21.25
N PHE A 601 11.72 -15.34 -21.80
CA PHE A 601 10.86 -14.34 -21.15
C PHE A 601 9.39 -14.74 -21.25
N VAL A 602 8.92 -15.11 -22.45
CA VAL A 602 7.51 -15.44 -22.70
C VAL A 602 7.08 -16.69 -21.92
N VAL A 603 7.91 -17.73 -21.88
CA VAL A 603 7.63 -18.96 -21.13
C VAL A 603 7.63 -18.71 -19.61
N ASN A 604 8.53 -17.86 -19.09
CA ASN A 604 8.52 -17.51 -17.67
C ASN A 604 7.28 -16.68 -17.28
N VAL A 605 6.85 -15.74 -18.11
CA VAL A 605 5.61 -14.97 -17.89
C VAL A 605 4.38 -15.89 -17.90
N LEU A 606 4.31 -16.85 -18.84
CA LEU A 606 3.21 -17.83 -18.91
C LEU A 606 3.19 -18.78 -17.71
N LYS A 607 4.35 -19.28 -17.26
CA LYS A 607 4.47 -20.10 -16.03
C LYS A 607 4.09 -19.32 -14.77
N LEU A 608 4.53 -18.06 -14.65
CA LEU A 608 4.15 -17.19 -13.54
C LEU A 608 2.63 -16.96 -13.51
N TRP A 609 2.01 -16.66 -14.65
CA TRP A 609 0.56 -16.49 -14.78
C TRP A 609 -0.22 -17.72 -14.25
N ARG A 610 0.20 -18.94 -14.62
CA ARG A 610 -0.41 -20.18 -14.11
C ARG A 610 -0.21 -20.32 -12.59
N SER A 611 1.02 -20.16 -12.09
CA SER A 611 1.33 -20.27 -10.66
C SER A 611 0.57 -19.24 -9.81
N TRP A 612 0.46 -18.00 -10.28
CA TRP A 612 -0.28 -16.92 -9.63
C TRP A 612 -1.80 -17.15 -9.67
N SER A 613 -2.32 -17.64 -10.79
CA SER A 613 -3.75 -17.99 -10.90
C SER A 613 -4.14 -19.13 -9.95
N LEU A 614 -3.30 -20.16 -9.85
CA LEU A 614 -3.47 -21.27 -8.89
C LEU A 614 -3.32 -20.82 -7.42
N LYS A 615 -2.40 -19.87 -7.13
CA LYS A 615 -2.32 -19.19 -5.83
C LYS A 615 -3.64 -18.48 -5.49
N LEU A 616 -4.21 -17.69 -6.40
CA LEU A 616 -5.48 -16.99 -6.16
C LEU A 616 -6.68 -17.93 -6.03
N LEU A 617 -6.72 -19.04 -6.77
CA LEU A 617 -7.75 -20.08 -6.56
C LEU A 617 -7.68 -20.65 -5.13
N LYS A 618 -6.50 -21.06 -4.64
CA LYS A 618 -6.36 -21.57 -3.27
C LYS A 618 -6.68 -20.49 -2.22
N GLU A 619 -6.02 -19.34 -2.32
CA GLU A 619 -6.02 -18.32 -1.27
C GLU A 619 -7.27 -17.45 -1.21
N LYS A 620 -7.99 -17.29 -2.34
CA LYS A 620 -9.13 -16.37 -2.47
C LYS A 620 -10.39 -17.01 -3.05
N ALA A 621 -10.32 -18.29 -3.46
CA ALA A 621 -11.38 -18.98 -4.21
C ALA A 621 -11.80 -18.21 -5.49
N ARG A 622 -10.82 -17.62 -6.20
CA ARG A 622 -11.03 -16.71 -7.35
C ARG A 622 -11.47 -17.45 -8.64
N ILE A 623 -12.65 -18.06 -8.60
CA ILE A 623 -13.21 -18.81 -9.74
C ILE A 623 -13.76 -17.82 -10.76
N GLN A 624 -13.41 -18.00 -12.04
CA GLN A 624 -13.83 -17.15 -13.15
C GLN A 624 -15.18 -17.61 -13.72
N VAL A 625 -16.09 -16.67 -14.00
CA VAL A 625 -17.43 -16.98 -14.52
C VAL A 625 -17.62 -16.36 -15.90
N GLN A 626 -17.62 -17.18 -16.96
CA GLN A 626 -17.67 -16.66 -18.34
C GLN A 626 -18.93 -15.85 -18.66
N LYS A 627 -20.08 -16.22 -18.10
CA LYS A 627 -21.35 -15.47 -18.22
C LYS A 627 -21.48 -14.43 -17.11
N SER A 628 -20.55 -13.48 -17.09
CA SER A 628 -20.56 -12.39 -16.12
C SER A 628 -19.87 -11.12 -16.60
N ALA A 629 -20.16 -10.02 -15.92
CA ALA A 629 -19.48 -8.74 -16.07
C ALA A 629 -19.16 -8.17 -14.68
N PHE A 630 -18.05 -7.44 -14.58
CA PHE A 630 -17.67 -6.60 -13.46
C PHE A 630 -17.43 -5.19 -14.01
N VAL A 631 -18.28 -4.25 -13.61
CA VAL A 631 -18.47 -2.94 -14.28
C VAL A 631 -18.87 -1.85 -13.28
N LEU A 632 -18.64 -0.59 -13.65
CA LEU A 632 -19.12 0.57 -12.89
C LEU A 632 -20.66 0.64 -12.88
N GLY A 633 -21.23 1.15 -11.79
CA GLY A 633 -22.64 1.49 -11.70
C GLY A 633 -23.01 2.78 -12.44
N CYS A 634 -24.23 2.82 -12.96
CA CYS A 634 -24.88 3.98 -13.57
C CYS A 634 -26.37 4.03 -13.17
N VAL A 635 -27.03 5.17 -13.36
CA VAL A 635 -28.45 5.38 -13.06
C VAL A 635 -29.26 5.58 -14.35
N ASP A 636 -30.48 5.05 -14.39
CA ASP A 636 -31.45 5.33 -15.44
C ASP A 636 -32.13 6.70 -15.22
N GLU A 637 -31.61 7.74 -15.89
CA GLU A 637 -32.20 9.08 -15.89
C GLU A 637 -33.55 9.16 -16.63
N THR A 638 -33.96 8.12 -17.36
CA THR A 638 -35.24 8.09 -18.09
C THR A 638 -36.39 7.55 -17.26
N GLY A 639 -36.11 6.81 -16.18
CA GLY A 639 -37.12 6.19 -15.32
C GLY A 639 -37.93 5.08 -16.01
N THR A 640 -37.36 4.42 -17.02
CA THR A 640 -38.00 3.35 -17.80
C THR A 640 -37.78 1.97 -17.18
N LEU A 641 -36.68 1.76 -16.43
CA LEU A 641 -36.43 0.50 -15.74
C LEU A 641 -37.32 0.34 -14.50
N ARG A 642 -37.96 -0.84 -14.36
CA ARG A 642 -38.78 -1.21 -13.20
C ARG A 642 -37.94 -1.25 -11.92
N GLY A 643 -38.38 -0.50 -10.92
CA GLY A 643 -37.75 -0.40 -9.61
C GLY A 643 -37.90 -1.63 -8.72
N HIS A 644 -37.29 -1.54 -7.53
CA HIS A 644 -37.50 -2.47 -6.42
C HIS A 644 -38.89 -2.27 -5.77
N SER A 645 -39.51 -3.37 -5.32
CA SER A 645 -40.73 -3.35 -4.51
C SER A 645 -40.52 -4.14 -3.21
N SER A 646 -40.75 -3.47 -2.08
CA SER A 646 -40.67 -4.03 -0.74
C SER A 646 -41.67 -5.17 -0.50
N GLU A 647 -42.80 -5.22 -1.24
CA GLU A 647 -43.79 -6.31 -1.18
C GLU A 647 -43.20 -7.68 -1.55
N THR A 648 -42.06 -7.72 -2.25
CA THR A 648 -41.40 -8.96 -2.66
C THR A 648 -40.51 -9.56 -1.56
N GLU A 649 -40.11 -8.78 -0.56
CA GLU A 649 -39.08 -9.19 0.41
C GLU A 649 -39.53 -10.33 1.33
N GLY A 650 -38.65 -11.30 1.53
CA GLY A 650 -38.95 -12.52 2.28
C GLY A 650 -39.78 -13.56 1.52
N SER A 651 -40.43 -13.19 0.42
CA SER A 651 -41.31 -14.08 -0.35
C SER A 651 -40.56 -15.23 -1.04
N GLU A 652 -41.19 -16.40 -1.11
CA GLU A 652 -40.71 -17.54 -1.91
C GLU A 652 -41.08 -17.44 -3.41
N ASP A 653 -41.88 -16.43 -3.78
CA ASP A 653 -42.30 -16.14 -5.16
C ASP A 653 -41.11 -15.85 -6.10
N LYS A 654 -41.27 -16.23 -7.37
CA LYS A 654 -40.27 -16.12 -8.45
C LYS A 654 -40.84 -15.50 -9.72
N ALA A 655 -41.87 -14.67 -9.56
CA ALA A 655 -42.39 -13.76 -10.57
C ALA A 655 -41.27 -12.85 -11.12
N ILE A 656 -40.82 -13.14 -12.35
CA ILE A 656 -39.75 -12.38 -13.03
C ILE A 656 -40.22 -10.94 -13.29
N ASP A 657 -41.51 -10.76 -13.58
CA ASP A 657 -42.23 -9.50 -13.74
C ASP A 657 -42.26 -8.61 -12.48
N ARG A 658 -41.87 -9.15 -11.31
CA ARG A 658 -41.74 -8.43 -10.04
C ARG A 658 -40.29 -8.11 -9.64
N LEU A 659 -39.30 -8.70 -10.31
CA LEU A 659 -37.88 -8.39 -10.04
C LEU A 659 -37.58 -6.93 -10.43
N PRO A 660 -36.68 -6.21 -9.72
CA PRO A 660 -36.15 -4.96 -10.24
C PRO A 660 -35.36 -5.22 -11.53
N GLN A 661 -35.40 -4.27 -12.46
CA GLN A 661 -34.76 -4.36 -13.76
C GLN A 661 -33.41 -3.62 -13.82
N ILE A 662 -32.49 -4.14 -14.61
CA ILE A 662 -31.24 -3.47 -14.99
C ILE A 662 -31.07 -3.45 -16.51
N PHE A 663 -30.31 -2.49 -17.03
CA PHE A 663 -29.77 -2.54 -18.39
C PHE A 663 -28.25 -2.74 -18.31
N ILE A 664 -27.70 -3.64 -19.14
CA ILE A 664 -26.25 -3.81 -19.29
C ILE A 664 -25.91 -4.19 -20.73
N GLN A 665 -24.98 -3.43 -21.30
CA GLN A 665 -24.46 -3.61 -22.66
C GLN A 665 -22.93 -3.62 -22.60
N LEU A 666 -22.33 -4.67 -23.17
CA LEU A 666 -20.89 -4.94 -23.08
C LEU A 666 -20.23 -4.81 -24.45
N SER A 667 -18.98 -4.32 -24.49
CA SER A 667 -18.17 -4.22 -25.71
C SER A 667 -17.50 -5.56 -26.07
N ASP A 668 -17.47 -5.90 -27.36
CA ASP A 668 -16.80 -7.10 -27.85
C ASP A 668 -15.26 -6.90 -27.91
N ALA A 669 -14.52 -7.57 -27.03
CA ALA A 669 -13.05 -7.49 -26.97
C ALA A 669 -12.34 -7.93 -28.27
N THR A 670 -13.00 -8.75 -29.10
CA THR A 670 -12.50 -9.22 -30.40
C THR A 670 -12.88 -8.29 -31.55
N HIS A 671 -14.07 -7.66 -31.51
CA HIS A 671 -14.61 -6.81 -32.58
C HIS A 671 -14.84 -5.36 -32.11
N TYR A 672 -13.98 -4.43 -32.55
CA TYR A 672 -14.09 -3.01 -32.24
C TYR A 672 -15.47 -2.42 -32.58
N ASN A 673 -16.00 -1.58 -31.70
CA ASN A 673 -17.34 -0.93 -31.76
C ASN A 673 -18.57 -1.87 -31.78
N LYS A 674 -18.41 -3.19 -31.79
CA LYS A 674 -19.53 -4.14 -31.62
C LYS A 674 -19.88 -4.28 -30.14
N THR A 675 -21.17 -4.32 -29.82
CA THR A 675 -21.68 -4.52 -28.46
C THR A 675 -22.64 -5.71 -28.38
N GLN A 676 -22.87 -6.19 -27.16
CA GLN A 676 -23.90 -7.17 -26.83
C GLN A 676 -24.72 -6.66 -25.63
N VAL A 677 -26.04 -6.55 -25.80
CA VAL A 677 -26.99 -6.38 -24.68
C VAL A 677 -27.21 -7.73 -24.01
N ILE A 678 -27.26 -7.76 -22.67
CA ILE A 678 -27.60 -8.96 -21.90
C ILE A 678 -29.05 -8.88 -21.44
N SER A 679 -29.78 -9.99 -21.51
CA SER A 679 -31.20 -10.07 -21.13
C SER A 679 -31.53 -11.35 -20.37
N GLY A 680 -32.52 -11.28 -19.47
CA GLY A 680 -33.01 -12.40 -18.65
C GLY A 680 -32.57 -12.32 -17.18
N VAL A 681 -32.93 -13.33 -16.41
CA VAL A 681 -32.65 -13.38 -14.96
C VAL A 681 -31.16 -13.51 -14.68
N CYS A 682 -30.64 -12.65 -13.81
CA CYS A 682 -29.26 -12.68 -13.36
C CYS A 682 -29.17 -12.39 -11.86
N ILE A 683 -28.00 -12.63 -11.26
CA ILE A 683 -27.66 -12.10 -9.94
C ILE A 683 -26.78 -10.87 -10.09
N ILE A 684 -26.96 -9.91 -9.17
CA ILE A 684 -26.12 -8.72 -9.04
C ILE A 684 -25.63 -8.58 -7.59
N GLY A 685 -24.43 -8.04 -7.41
CA GLY A 685 -23.85 -7.82 -6.09
C GLY A 685 -22.62 -6.93 -6.11
N ARG A 686 -22.19 -6.52 -4.91
CA ARG A 686 -20.97 -5.75 -4.67
C ARG A 686 -20.02 -6.53 -3.76
N ASN A 687 -18.73 -6.32 -3.92
CA ASN A 687 -17.71 -6.96 -3.07
C ASN A 687 -17.25 -6.02 -1.95
N PRO A 688 -17.19 -6.47 -0.68
CA PRO A 688 -17.49 -7.82 -0.19
C PRO A 688 -18.97 -8.00 0.18
N SER A 689 -19.57 -9.13 -0.18
CA SER A 689 -20.95 -9.50 0.19
C SER A 689 -20.94 -10.37 1.46
N LEU A 690 -21.51 -9.91 2.58
CA LEU A 690 -21.52 -10.65 3.86
C LEU A 690 -22.93 -11.00 4.32
N HIS A 691 -23.91 -10.12 4.09
CA HIS A 691 -25.30 -10.41 4.41
C HIS A 691 -25.94 -11.29 3.33
N PRO A 692 -26.86 -12.22 3.63
CA PRO A 692 -27.50 -13.03 2.59
C PRO A 692 -28.35 -12.21 1.60
N GLY A 693 -28.73 -10.97 1.96
CA GLY A 693 -29.38 -10.01 1.06
C GLY A 693 -28.44 -9.20 0.15
N ASP A 694 -27.11 -9.27 0.32
CA ASP A 694 -26.12 -8.48 -0.46
C ASP A 694 -26.00 -8.92 -1.92
N ILE A 695 -26.58 -10.07 -2.26
CA ILE A 695 -26.65 -10.61 -3.62
C ILE A 695 -28.14 -10.69 -3.99
N ARG A 696 -28.53 -9.89 -4.98
CA ARG A 696 -29.93 -9.73 -5.39
C ARG A 696 -30.17 -10.41 -6.74
N VAL A 697 -31.34 -11.02 -6.90
CA VAL A 697 -31.81 -11.52 -8.21
C VAL A 697 -32.52 -10.37 -8.92
N VAL A 698 -32.20 -10.15 -10.20
CA VAL A 698 -32.70 -9.03 -11.02
C VAL A 698 -32.97 -9.47 -12.46
N GLU A 699 -33.82 -8.73 -13.16
CA GLU A 699 -34.09 -8.95 -14.59
C GLU A 699 -33.22 -8.01 -15.44
N ALA A 700 -32.30 -8.54 -16.24
CA ALA A 700 -31.64 -7.76 -17.28
C ALA A 700 -32.60 -7.60 -18.47
N VAL A 701 -32.80 -6.37 -18.95
CA VAL A 701 -33.69 -6.06 -20.09
C VAL A 701 -32.99 -5.23 -21.15
N ASP A 702 -33.46 -5.34 -22.38
CA ASP A 702 -33.08 -4.42 -23.45
C ASP A 702 -33.91 -3.13 -23.37
N CYS A 703 -33.24 -1.98 -23.30
CA CYS A 703 -33.87 -0.66 -23.30
C CYS A 703 -33.16 0.24 -24.34
N PRO A 704 -33.77 0.47 -25.53
CA PRO A 704 -33.18 1.27 -26.59
C PRO A 704 -32.76 2.69 -26.18
N ALA A 705 -33.43 3.31 -25.20
CA ALA A 705 -33.04 4.61 -24.68
C ALA A 705 -31.63 4.61 -24.03
N LEU A 706 -31.21 3.47 -23.48
CA LEU A 706 -29.96 3.30 -22.74
C LEU A 706 -28.80 2.75 -23.59
N HIS A 707 -29.01 2.49 -24.90
CA HIS A 707 -27.99 1.95 -25.83
C HIS A 707 -26.72 2.82 -25.98
N HIS A 708 -26.74 4.06 -25.52
CA HIS A 708 -25.57 4.94 -25.46
C HIS A 708 -24.61 4.61 -24.30
N LEU A 709 -25.09 3.88 -23.28
CA LEU A 709 -24.31 3.41 -22.13
C LEU A 709 -23.71 2.02 -22.43
N ARG A 710 -22.43 1.85 -22.10
CA ARG A 710 -21.59 0.69 -22.46
C ARG A 710 -20.58 0.40 -21.37
N ASP A 711 -20.37 -0.88 -21.08
CA ASP A 711 -19.43 -1.36 -20.07
C ASP A 711 -19.69 -0.78 -18.66
N VAL A 712 -20.98 -0.51 -18.40
CA VAL A 712 -21.58 -0.08 -17.13
C VAL A 712 -22.88 -0.87 -16.90
N VAL A 713 -23.27 -1.05 -15.64
CA VAL A 713 -24.62 -1.54 -15.29
C VAL A 713 -25.52 -0.37 -14.91
N VAL A 714 -26.70 -0.28 -15.52
CA VAL A 714 -27.64 0.82 -15.30
C VAL A 714 -28.76 0.34 -14.37
N PHE A 715 -28.89 1.02 -13.23
CA PHE A 715 -29.86 0.76 -12.18
C PHE A 715 -31.11 1.65 -12.31
N PRO A 716 -32.29 1.20 -11.84
CA PRO A 716 -33.52 1.97 -11.93
C PRO A 716 -33.49 3.16 -10.97
N SER A 717 -33.95 4.33 -11.42
CA SER A 717 -34.19 5.53 -10.59
C SER A 717 -35.55 5.51 -9.89
N THR A 718 -36.15 4.32 -9.76
CA THR A 718 -37.52 4.07 -9.31
C THR A 718 -37.57 2.89 -8.32
N GLY A 719 -38.69 2.74 -7.63
CA GLY A 719 -38.90 1.70 -6.59
C GLY A 719 -38.76 2.24 -5.16
N ASP A 720 -38.83 1.32 -4.19
CA ASP A 720 -38.85 1.66 -2.77
C ASP A 720 -37.46 1.96 -2.18
N GLN A 721 -36.43 1.24 -2.65
CA GLN A 721 -35.04 1.36 -2.22
C GLN A 721 -34.10 1.25 -3.45
N PRO A 722 -33.03 2.04 -3.55
CA PRO A 722 -32.06 1.94 -4.64
C PRO A 722 -31.40 0.57 -4.64
N VAL A 723 -31.34 -0.09 -5.80
CA VAL A 723 -30.67 -1.39 -5.93
C VAL A 723 -29.21 -1.35 -5.44
N PRO A 724 -28.36 -0.35 -5.79
CA PRO A 724 -26.99 -0.26 -5.27
C PRO A 724 -26.88 -0.31 -3.74
N ASN A 725 -27.82 0.33 -3.03
CA ASN A 725 -27.83 0.40 -1.58
C ASN A 725 -28.09 -0.99 -0.94
N MET A 726 -28.89 -1.84 -1.59
CA MET A 726 -29.07 -3.24 -1.18
C MET A 726 -27.81 -4.10 -1.38
N LEU A 727 -26.86 -3.69 -2.21
CA LEU A 727 -25.65 -4.45 -2.53
C LEU A 727 -24.51 -4.10 -1.56
N SER A 728 -24.68 -4.55 -0.31
CA SER A 728 -23.78 -4.27 0.80
C SER A 728 -23.58 -2.76 1.08
N GLY A 729 -24.61 -1.92 0.87
CA GLY A 729 -24.50 -0.46 1.06
C GLY A 729 -23.66 0.23 -0.01
N GLY A 730 -23.86 -0.10 -1.29
CA GLY A 730 -23.17 0.52 -2.43
C GLY A 730 -23.76 1.87 -2.86
N ASP A 731 -22.92 2.67 -3.50
CA ASP A 731 -23.26 3.96 -4.11
C ASP A 731 -22.84 4.01 -5.59
N LEU A 732 -22.96 5.18 -6.24
CA LEU A 732 -22.55 5.40 -7.63
C LEU A 732 -21.37 6.40 -7.75
N ASP A 733 -20.57 6.58 -6.68
CA ASP A 733 -19.35 7.42 -6.69
C ASP A 733 -18.13 6.72 -7.35
N GLY A 734 -18.32 5.45 -7.66
CA GLY A 734 -17.46 4.63 -8.51
C GLY A 734 -17.20 3.23 -7.96
N ASP A 735 -18.21 2.66 -7.29
CA ASP A 735 -18.29 1.24 -6.98
C ASP A 735 -18.34 0.38 -8.26
N ASP A 736 -17.74 -0.80 -8.18
CA ASP A 736 -17.84 -1.85 -9.19
C ASP A 736 -18.80 -2.96 -8.74
N PHE A 737 -19.73 -3.32 -9.62
CA PHE A 737 -20.74 -4.34 -9.38
C PHE A 737 -20.46 -5.58 -10.24
N PHE A 738 -20.66 -6.77 -9.68
CA PHE A 738 -20.69 -8.00 -10.46
C PHE A 738 -22.11 -8.32 -10.90
N VAL A 739 -22.28 -8.62 -12.18
CA VAL A 739 -23.52 -9.17 -12.77
C VAL A 739 -23.21 -10.56 -13.32
N ILE A 740 -23.96 -11.58 -12.92
CA ILE A 740 -23.74 -12.98 -13.34
C ILE A 740 -25.04 -13.57 -13.86
N TRP A 741 -25.04 -14.00 -15.12
CA TRP A 741 -26.16 -14.66 -15.81
C TRP A 741 -25.84 -16.13 -16.15
N GLU A 742 -25.01 -16.77 -15.33
CA GLU A 742 -24.75 -18.21 -15.38
C GLU A 742 -25.89 -18.98 -14.69
N PRO A 743 -26.72 -19.76 -15.42
CA PRO A 743 -27.91 -20.40 -14.84
C PRO A 743 -27.63 -21.32 -13.65
N THR A 744 -26.44 -21.95 -13.60
CA THR A 744 -26.05 -22.82 -12.48
C THR A 744 -25.73 -22.07 -11.18
N LEU A 745 -25.59 -20.74 -11.23
CA LEU A 745 -25.31 -19.87 -10.09
C LEU A 745 -26.52 -19.04 -9.62
N ILE A 746 -27.66 -19.11 -10.30
CA ILE A 746 -28.89 -18.44 -9.85
C ILE A 746 -29.41 -19.15 -8.57
N PRO A 747 -29.64 -18.43 -7.46
CA PRO A 747 -29.97 -19.04 -6.18
C PRO A 747 -31.38 -19.64 -6.16
N ARG A 748 -31.62 -20.51 -5.16
CA ARG A 748 -32.95 -21.09 -4.90
C ARG A 748 -33.87 -20.15 -4.15
N ARG A 749 -33.32 -19.26 -3.31
CA ARG A 749 -34.04 -18.17 -2.63
C ARG A 749 -33.69 -16.85 -3.30
N TRP A 750 -34.69 -16.12 -3.79
CA TRP A 750 -34.48 -14.88 -4.56
C TRP A 750 -34.59 -13.63 -3.69
N ASN A 751 -35.65 -13.55 -2.88
CA ASN A 751 -36.00 -12.35 -2.13
C ASN A 751 -35.58 -12.50 -0.65
N TYR A 752 -34.27 -12.58 -0.38
CA TYR A 752 -33.77 -12.45 0.99
C TYR A 752 -33.65 -10.96 1.33
N PRO A 753 -34.29 -10.47 2.41
CA PRO A 753 -34.31 -9.05 2.75
C PRO A 753 -32.90 -8.42 2.79
N PRO A 754 -32.70 -7.21 2.24
CA PRO A 754 -31.43 -6.50 2.35
C PRO A 754 -31.12 -6.18 3.82
N MET A 755 -29.83 -6.02 4.14
CA MET A 755 -29.45 -5.48 5.45
C MET A 755 -29.77 -3.98 5.51
N ASN A 756 -29.97 -3.43 6.70
CA ASN A 756 -30.07 -1.99 6.85
C ASN A 756 -28.68 -1.35 6.71
N TYR A 757 -28.47 -0.57 5.64
CA TYR A 757 -27.23 0.14 5.33
C TYR A 757 -27.28 1.65 5.63
N LEU A 758 -28.25 2.11 6.43
CA LEU A 758 -28.26 3.50 6.92
C LEU A 758 -27.05 3.73 7.84
N ALA A 759 -26.18 4.66 7.45
CA ALA A 759 -24.95 4.95 8.19
C ALA A 759 -25.26 5.47 9.61
N PRO A 760 -24.53 5.01 10.65
CA PRO A 760 -24.72 5.51 12.01
C PRO A 760 -24.37 7.00 12.07
N LYS A 761 -25.07 7.74 12.95
CA LYS A 761 -24.82 9.17 13.16
C LYS A 761 -23.33 9.41 13.48
N PRO A 762 -22.59 10.19 12.66
CA PRO A 762 -21.19 10.46 12.91
C PRO A 762 -20.94 11.18 14.24
N ILE A 763 -19.72 11.04 14.78
CA ILE A 763 -19.30 11.78 15.97
C ILE A 763 -18.88 13.19 15.53
N GLU A 764 -19.72 14.18 15.84
CA GLU A 764 -19.48 15.60 15.57
C GLU A 764 -18.93 16.31 16.81
N LEU A 765 -18.10 17.33 16.60
CA LEU A 765 -17.56 18.18 17.66
C LEU A 765 -18.34 19.50 17.74
N ASP A 766 -18.56 20.02 18.95
CA ASP A 766 -19.19 21.33 19.18
C ASP A 766 -18.33 22.52 18.72
N ARG A 767 -17.09 22.24 18.29
CA ARG A 767 -16.08 23.21 17.83
C ARG A 767 -15.46 22.78 16.50
N ASP A 768 -14.66 23.65 15.90
CA ASP A 768 -13.88 23.29 14.70
C ASP A 768 -12.88 22.16 14.97
N VAL A 769 -12.61 21.36 13.93
CA VAL A 769 -11.63 20.28 13.93
C VAL A 769 -10.23 20.88 13.85
N THR A 770 -9.39 20.55 14.83
CA THR A 770 -7.99 20.97 14.91
C THR A 770 -7.05 19.92 14.34
N VAL A 771 -5.78 20.29 14.12
CA VAL A 771 -4.71 19.35 13.75
C VAL A 771 -4.54 18.24 14.80
N ASP A 772 -4.76 18.56 16.07
CA ASP A 772 -4.66 17.62 17.19
C ASP A 772 -5.77 16.57 17.19
N ASP A 773 -6.99 16.93 16.80
CA ASP A 773 -8.06 15.96 16.59
C ASP A 773 -7.69 14.96 15.49
N LEU A 774 -7.05 15.43 14.41
CA LEU A 774 -6.54 14.56 13.33
C LEU A 774 -5.43 13.63 13.83
N ARG A 775 -4.45 14.17 14.58
CA ARG A 775 -3.34 13.40 15.20
C ARG A 775 -3.90 12.28 16.10
N ASN A 776 -4.86 12.61 16.96
CA ASN A 776 -5.50 11.67 17.88
C ASN A 776 -6.40 10.65 17.15
N PHE A 777 -7.18 11.09 16.15
CA PHE A 777 -8.01 10.19 15.35
C PHE A 777 -7.18 9.16 14.57
N PHE A 778 -5.99 9.54 14.07
CA PHE A 778 -5.08 8.60 13.41
C PHE A 778 -4.69 7.44 14.34
N VAL A 779 -4.28 7.74 15.57
CA VAL A 779 -3.88 6.74 16.56
C VAL A 779 -5.09 5.92 17.03
N LYS A 780 -6.25 6.56 17.27
CA LYS A 780 -7.51 5.88 17.60
C LYS A 780 -7.91 4.91 16.49
N TYR A 781 -7.76 5.28 15.21
CA TYR A 781 -8.01 4.40 14.06
C TYR A 781 -7.05 3.21 14.04
N LEU A 782 -5.74 3.43 14.19
CA LEU A 782 -4.73 2.36 14.24
C LEU A 782 -4.94 1.37 15.41
N LYS A 783 -5.50 1.81 16.55
CA LYS A 783 -5.89 0.94 17.68
C LYS A 783 -7.24 0.23 17.48
N ASN A 784 -8.08 0.64 16.53
CA ASN A 784 -9.45 0.13 16.39
C ASN A 784 -9.85 -0.34 14.98
N ASP A 785 -8.94 -0.43 14.01
CA ASP A 785 -9.22 -1.00 12.68
C ASP A 785 -9.36 -2.53 12.71
N LYS A 786 -10.46 -2.98 13.32
CA LYS A 786 -10.84 -4.39 13.49
C LYS A 786 -11.47 -5.00 12.22
N LEU A 787 -11.65 -4.22 11.14
CA LEU A 787 -12.27 -4.64 9.88
C LEU A 787 -11.71 -5.97 9.31
N PRO A 788 -10.37 -6.18 9.23
CA PRO A 788 -9.84 -7.44 8.69
C PRO A 788 -10.16 -8.64 9.59
N LEU A 789 -10.23 -8.43 10.91
CA LEU A 789 -10.51 -9.49 11.87
C LEU A 789 -11.99 -9.87 11.84
N ILE A 790 -12.89 -8.88 11.83
CA ILE A 790 -14.34 -9.08 11.65
C ILE A 790 -14.61 -9.91 10.38
N ALA A 791 -14.00 -9.52 9.25
CA ALA A 791 -14.14 -10.26 7.98
C ALA A 791 -13.65 -11.72 8.09
N THR A 792 -12.54 -12.00 8.79
CA THR A 792 -12.08 -13.38 9.01
C THR A 792 -12.93 -14.17 10.01
N SER A 793 -13.49 -13.52 11.03
CA SER A 793 -14.43 -14.14 11.97
C SER A 793 -15.73 -14.53 11.27
N HIS A 794 -16.29 -13.60 10.48
CA HIS A 794 -17.50 -13.85 9.68
C HIS A 794 -17.30 -15.05 8.75
N LEU A 795 -16.18 -15.11 8.03
CA LEU A 795 -15.88 -16.20 7.10
C LEU A 795 -15.80 -17.57 7.79
N ALA A 796 -15.24 -17.64 8.99
CA ALA A 796 -15.14 -18.88 9.75
C ALA A 796 -16.48 -19.31 10.36
N PHE A 797 -17.22 -18.40 11.01
CA PHE A 797 -18.55 -18.70 11.54
C PHE A 797 -19.59 -18.96 10.44
N SER A 798 -19.41 -18.40 9.24
CA SER A 798 -20.28 -18.70 8.09
C SER A 798 -20.08 -20.11 7.54
N ASP A 799 -18.89 -20.69 7.68
CA ASP A 799 -18.62 -22.08 7.31
C ASP A 799 -19.17 -23.08 8.35
N ASP A 800 -19.00 -22.74 9.64
CA ASP A 800 -19.42 -23.53 10.81
C ASP A 800 -20.95 -23.46 11.06
N LEU A 801 -21.49 -22.25 11.22
CA LEU A 801 -22.88 -21.96 11.64
C LEU A 801 -23.79 -21.49 10.49
N GLY A 802 -23.22 -21.04 9.38
CA GLY A 802 -23.95 -20.47 8.23
C GLY A 802 -24.12 -18.94 8.29
N PRO A 803 -24.13 -18.23 7.14
CA PRO A 803 -24.36 -16.77 7.06
C PRO A 803 -25.67 -16.28 7.69
N MET A 804 -26.73 -17.09 7.66
CA MET A 804 -28.03 -16.75 8.27
C MET A 804 -28.07 -16.91 9.80
N SER A 805 -26.97 -17.35 10.44
CA SER A 805 -26.92 -17.43 11.91
C SER A 805 -26.83 -16.01 12.53
N PRO A 806 -27.48 -15.74 13.68
CA PRO A 806 -27.49 -14.40 14.28
C PRO A 806 -26.09 -13.80 14.48
N LYS A 807 -25.10 -14.66 14.77
CA LYS A 807 -23.69 -14.28 14.95
C LYS A 807 -23.01 -13.82 13.65
N CYS A 808 -23.39 -14.38 12.50
CA CYS A 808 -22.90 -13.91 11.21
C CYS A 808 -23.59 -12.60 10.80
N LEU A 809 -24.90 -12.46 11.05
CA LEU A 809 -25.64 -11.22 10.81
C LEU A 809 -25.03 -10.05 11.63
N GLU A 810 -24.82 -10.24 12.94
CA GLU A 810 -24.12 -9.26 13.81
C GLU A 810 -22.70 -8.93 13.31
N LEU A 811 -21.97 -9.93 12.79
CA LEU A 811 -20.65 -9.71 12.20
C LEU A 811 -20.70 -8.98 10.84
N ALA A 812 -21.80 -9.06 10.09
CA ALA A 812 -22.01 -8.29 8.87
C ALA A 812 -22.35 -6.82 9.18
N GLU A 813 -23.17 -6.56 10.20
CA GLU A 813 -23.43 -5.22 10.74
C GLU A 813 -22.15 -4.56 11.27
N LEU A 814 -21.37 -5.29 12.09
CA LEU A 814 -20.05 -4.83 12.56
C LEU A 814 -19.06 -4.59 11.42
N HIS A 815 -19.12 -5.38 10.34
CA HIS A 815 -18.30 -5.16 9.16
C HIS A 815 -18.69 -3.86 8.44
N SER A 816 -19.99 -3.61 8.25
CA SER A 816 -20.52 -2.35 7.70
C SER A 816 -20.04 -1.15 8.52
N LYS A 817 -20.23 -1.19 9.84
CA LYS A 817 -19.72 -0.17 10.77
C LYS A 817 -18.20 0.03 10.65
N ALA A 818 -17.43 -1.05 10.51
CA ALA A 818 -15.98 -0.98 10.38
C ALA A 818 -15.50 -0.43 9.02
N VAL A 819 -16.27 -0.61 7.93
CA VAL A 819 -16.01 0.02 6.62
C VAL A 819 -16.21 1.54 6.69
N ASP A 820 -17.19 2.00 7.48
CA ASP A 820 -17.54 3.42 7.60
C ASP A 820 -16.86 4.16 8.77
N TYR A 821 -16.14 3.46 9.65
CA TYR A 821 -15.30 4.07 10.69
C TYR A 821 -14.36 5.21 10.19
N PRO A 822 -13.69 5.10 9.01
CA PRO A 822 -12.92 6.21 8.40
C PRO A 822 -13.75 7.42 7.95
N LYS A 823 -15.09 7.33 7.95
CA LYS A 823 -16.03 8.41 7.63
C LYS A 823 -16.74 8.95 8.88
N THR A 824 -17.10 8.08 9.84
CA THR A 824 -17.98 8.40 10.98
C THR A 824 -17.23 8.76 12.26
N GLY A 825 -16.01 8.24 12.46
CA GLY A 825 -15.25 8.37 13.72
C GLY A 825 -15.63 7.35 14.81
N ASP A 826 -16.62 6.50 14.55
CA ASP A 826 -17.17 5.51 15.49
C ASP A 826 -16.65 4.07 15.18
N PRO A 827 -15.85 3.46 16.06
CA PRO A 827 -15.22 2.16 15.82
C PRO A 827 -16.17 0.97 16.02
N ALA A 828 -15.98 -0.09 15.23
CA ALA A 828 -16.64 -1.38 15.46
C ALA A 828 -15.98 -2.13 16.63
N VAL A 829 -16.78 -2.58 17.60
CA VAL A 829 -16.33 -3.33 18.77
C VAL A 829 -16.56 -4.83 18.53
N LEU A 830 -15.48 -5.56 18.27
CA LEU A 830 -15.49 -7.03 18.19
C LEU A 830 -15.16 -7.63 19.57
N ARG A 831 -16.11 -8.38 20.16
CA ARG A 831 -16.01 -9.07 21.46
C ARG A 831 -15.09 -10.30 21.41
N ARG A 832 -14.73 -10.86 22.58
CA ARG A 832 -13.97 -12.13 22.67
C ARG A 832 -14.75 -13.35 22.16
N ASP A 833 -16.08 -13.40 22.29
CA ASP A 833 -16.90 -14.52 21.80
C ASP A 833 -17.01 -14.53 20.26
N GLN A 834 -17.01 -13.36 19.63
CA GLN A 834 -17.07 -13.15 18.17
C GLN A 834 -15.75 -13.48 17.44
N GLN A 835 -14.81 -14.15 18.11
CA GLN A 835 -13.53 -14.59 17.54
C GLN A 835 -13.47 -16.14 17.52
N PRO A 836 -13.29 -16.78 16.35
CA PRO A 836 -13.27 -18.24 16.23
C PRO A 836 -12.11 -18.88 17.01
N ARG A 837 -12.43 -19.86 17.87
CA ARG A 837 -11.42 -20.68 18.58
C ARG A 837 -10.81 -21.75 17.67
N LYS A 838 -11.62 -22.34 16.79
CA LYS A 838 -11.22 -23.25 15.69
C LYS A 838 -11.52 -22.57 14.36
N TRP A 839 -10.83 -22.98 13.30
CA TRP A 839 -10.92 -22.37 11.96
C TRP A 839 -11.11 -23.43 10.87
N PRO A 840 -11.82 -23.16 9.76
CA PRO A 840 -11.86 -24.13 8.66
C PRO A 840 -10.49 -24.27 7.99
N HIS A 841 -10.15 -25.49 7.55
CA HIS A 841 -8.83 -25.85 7.02
C HIS A 841 -8.37 -25.00 5.84
N PHE A 842 -9.29 -24.51 5.00
CA PHE A 842 -8.99 -23.61 3.88
C PHE A 842 -8.45 -22.22 4.32
N MET A 843 -8.48 -21.89 5.61
CA MET A 843 -7.86 -20.68 6.18
C MET A 843 -6.44 -20.91 6.71
N GLU A 844 -5.91 -22.14 6.63
CA GLU A 844 -4.52 -22.52 6.94
C GLU A 844 -4.04 -22.00 8.33
N LYS A 845 -4.88 -22.21 9.35
CA LYS A 845 -4.61 -21.85 10.77
C LYS A 845 -4.24 -23.08 11.59
N LYS A 846 -3.43 -22.91 12.65
CA LYS A 846 -2.93 -24.02 13.49
C LYS A 846 -4.03 -24.87 14.16
N ASN A 847 -5.09 -24.24 14.67
CA ASN A 847 -6.21 -24.95 15.29
C ASN A 847 -7.40 -25.00 14.31
N SER A 848 -7.53 -26.09 13.55
CA SER A 848 -8.48 -26.16 12.44
C SER A 848 -9.33 -27.44 12.39
N TYR A 849 -10.47 -27.32 11.71
CA TYR A 849 -11.36 -28.44 11.35
C TYR A 849 -11.51 -28.56 9.83
N THR A 850 -11.86 -29.74 9.33
CA THR A 850 -12.08 -29.97 7.88
C THR A 850 -13.50 -29.54 7.50
N SER A 851 -13.62 -28.43 6.76
CA SER A 851 -14.90 -28.00 6.19
C SER A 851 -15.38 -28.97 5.12
N ARG A 852 -16.70 -29.20 5.07
CA ARG A 852 -17.39 -29.94 4.00
C ARG A 852 -18.25 -29.02 3.09
N LYS A 853 -18.19 -27.71 3.29
CA LYS A 853 -18.86 -26.68 2.48
C LYS A 853 -18.13 -26.46 1.15
N ALA A 854 -18.69 -25.65 0.26
CA ALA A 854 -18.09 -25.35 -1.05
C ALA A 854 -16.62 -24.91 -0.94
N LEU A 855 -16.28 -24.03 0.00
CA LEU A 855 -14.91 -23.54 0.17
C LEU A 855 -13.91 -24.62 0.60
N GLY A 856 -14.32 -25.57 1.44
CA GLY A 856 -13.50 -26.72 1.80
C GLY A 856 -13.18 -27.60 0.59
N VAL A 857 -14.22 -27.96 -0.17
CA VAL A 857 -14.11 -28.80 -1.38
C VAL A 857 -13.26 -28.12 -2.47
N ILE A 858 -13.44 -26.81 -2.67
CA ILE A 858 -12.63 -25.99 -3.61
C ILE A 858 -11.16 -25.99 -3.19
N PHE A 859 -10.87 -25.74 -1.90
CA PHE A 859 -9.51 -25.73 -1.38
C PHE A 859 -8.83 -27.10 -1.53
N ASP A 860 -9.53 -28.18 -1.22
CA ASP A 860 -8.98 -29.54 -1.32
C ASP A 860 -8.70 -29.97 -2.76
N LYS A 861 -9.49 -29.51 -3.74
CA LYS A 861 -9.21 -29.68 -5.18
C LYS A 861 -7.98 -28.91 -5.66
N VAL A 862 -7.70 -27.73 -5.09
CA VAL A 862 -6.61 -26.83 -5.58
C VAL A 862 -5.30 -27.02 -4.83
N LYS A 863 -5.31 -27.36 -3.54
CA LYS A 863 -4.10 -27.41 -2.69
C LYS A 863 -2.99 -28.32 -3.25
N GLY A 864 -3.37 -29.44 -3.87
CA GLY A 864 -2.43 -30.39 -4.50
C GLY A 864 -1.94 -30.01 -5.90
N LYS A 865 -2.52 -28.97 -6.52
CA LYS A 865 -2.15 -28.51 -7.88
C LYS A 865 -1.19 -27.29 -7.88
N GLN A 866 -0.72 -26.82 -6.72
CA GLN A 866 0.13 -25.63 -6.66
C GLN A 866 1.54 -25.90 -7.23
N VAL A 867 1.85 -25.28 -8.38
CA VAL A 867 3.21 -25.26 -8.94
C VAL A 867 3.96 -24.04 -8.39
N LYS A 868 5.10 -24.29 -7.72
CA LYS A 868 6.05 -23.24 -7.32
C LYS A 868 6.63 -22.59 -8.58
N PHE A 869 6.58 -21.26 -8.67
CA PHE A 869 7.22 -20.55 -9.77
C PHE A 869 8.74 -20.50 -9.52
N ASP A 870 9.47 -21.21 -10.37
CA ASP A 870 10.93 -21.15 -10.49
C ASP A 870 11.25 -20.82 -11.96
N PRO A 871 11.97 -19.72 -12.25
CA PRO A 871 12.27 -19.33 -13.62
C PRO A 871 13.22 -20.29 -14.34
N ILE A 872 12.97 -20.46 -15.64
CA ILE A 872 13.90 -21.11 -16.58
C ILE A 872 14.90 -20.05 -17.09
N TRP A 873 16.18 -20.41 -17.22
CA TRP A 873 17.23 -19.48 -17.66
C TRP A 873 17.99 -19.94 -18.90
N ASP A 874 17.94 -21.24 -19.20
CA ASP A 874 18.71 -21.95 -20.22
C ASP A 874 17.98 -22.10 -21.57
N SER A 875 16.73 -21.64 -21.67
CA SER A 875 15.96 -21.69 -22.92
C SER A 875 16.50 -20.71 -23.99
N PRO A 876 16.51 -21.09 -25.28
CA PRO A 876 17.19 -20.32 -26.32
C PRO A 876 16.43 -19.03 -26.70
N PHE A 877 17.18 -17.95 -26.87
CA PHE A 877 16.68 -16.69 -27.42
C PHE A 877 16.39 -16.79 -28.93
N ASP A 878 15.36 -16.08 -29.39
CA ASP A 878 14.82 -16.17 -30.73
C ASP A 878 15.82 -15.74 -31.82
N GLN A 879 16.20 -16.71 -32.66
CA GLN A 879 17.13 -16.53 -33.76
C GLN A 879 16.56 -15.66 -34.89
N ARG A 880 15.23 -15.57 -35.03
CA ARG A 880 14.55 -14.65 -35.98
C ARG A 880 14.90 -13.20 -35.69
N ILE A 881 15.08 -12.85 -34.41
CA ILE A 881 15.41 -11.49 -33.96
C ILE A 881 16.93 -11.25 -34.02
N ILE A 882 17.71 -12.15 -33.43
CA ILE A 882 19.18 -11.99 -33.31
C ILE A 882 19.88 -11.88 -34.67
N LYS A 883 19.32 -12.51 -35.72
CA LYS A 883 19.93 -12.57 -37.07
C LYS A 883 19.33 -11.56 -38.08
N LYS A 884 18.31 -10.78 -37.72
CA LYS A 884 17.59 -9.92 -38.69
C LYS A 884 18.40 -8.73 -39.20
N PHE A 885 19.30 -8.19 -38.37
CA PHE A 885 20.01 -6.94 -38.65
C PHE A 885 21.51 -7.05 -38.39
N GLU A 886 22.32 -6.35 -39.20
CA GLU A 886 23.75 -6.16 -38.93
C GLU A 886 23.97 -5.05 -37.89
N LEU A 887 24.17 -5.45 -36.64
CA LEU A 887 24.20 -4.54 -35.50
C LEU A 887 25.60 -3.94 -35.27
N LYS A 888 25.70 -2.61 -35.39
CA LYS A 888 26.95 -1.85 -35.19
C LYS A 888 27.41 -1.91 -33.72
N ARG A 889 28.73 -1.88 -33.50
CA ARG A 889 29.33 -1.92 -32.15
C ARG A 889 28.85 -0.77 -31.26
N ASP A 890 28.69 0.43 -31.80
CA ASP A 890 28.23 1.59 -31.03
C ASP A 890 26.76 1.48 -30.60
N THR A 891 25.92 0.86 -31.44
CA THR A 891 24.53 0.52 -31.10
C THR A 891 24.50 -0.47 -29.93
N LEU A 892 25.31 -1.53 -29.98
CA LEU A 892 25.43 -2.52 -28.89
C LEU A 892 26.01 -1.89 -27.60
N LYS A 893 26.99 -1.00 -27.71
CA LYS A 893 27.57 -0.26 -26.57
C LYS A 893 26.54 0.65 -25.91
N SER A 894 25.72 1.34 -26.71
CA SER A 894 24.64 2.21 -26.22
C SER A 894 23.52 1.40 -25.58
N ALA A 895 23.10 0.29 -26.20
CA ALA A 895 22.12 -0.64 -25.65
C ALA A 895 22.59 -1.23 -24.31
N ARG A 896 23.87 -1.62 -24.18
CA ARG A 896 24.47 -2.05 -22.90
C ARG A 896 24.39 -0.96 -21.82
N LYS A 897 24.76 0.29 -22.15
CA LYS A 897 24.71 1.40 -21.18
C LYS A 897 23.29 1.64 -20.66
N ILE A 898 22.29 1.64 -21.54
CA ILE A 898 20.88 1.81 -21.14
C ILE A 898 20.40 0.58 -20.36
N LYS A 899 20.79 -0.64 -20.75
CA LYS A 899 20.45 -1.86 -20.01
C LYS A 899 20.95 -1.81 -18.56
N THR A 900 22.18 -1.39 -18.31
CA THR A 900 22.68 -1.23 -16.93
C THR A 900 21.80 -0.29 -16.11
N GLN A 901 21.38 0.85 -16.69
CA GLN A 901 20.50 1.81 -16.02
C GLN A 901 19.09 1.24 -15.78
N TYR A 902 18.55 0.48 -16.73
CA TYR A 902 17.27 -0.23 -16.60
C TYR A 902 17.34 -1.31 -15.53
N ASP A 903 18.35 -2.18 -15.56
CA ASP A 903 18.53 -3.29 -14.63
C ASP A 903 18.65 -2.80 -13.17
N THR A 904 19.41 -1.72 -12.92
CA THR A 904 19.45 -1.05 -11.60
C THR A 904 18.07 -0.54 -11.18
N SER A 905 17.34 0.12 -12.10
CA SER A 905 16.02 0.69 -11.81
C SER A 905 14.96 -0.38 -11.53
N VAL A 906 15.01 -1.52 -12.24
CA VAL A 906 14.17 -2.70 -11.96
C VAL A 906 14.55 -3.33 -10.62
N ARG A 907 15.84 -3.50 -10.32
CA ARG A 907 16.30 -4.06 -9.03
C ARG A 907 15.84 -3.22 -7.83
N ARG A 908 15.80 -1.89 -7.98
CA ARG A 908 15.20 -0.97 -6.98
C ARG A 908 13.72 -1.28 -6.71
N LEU A 909 12.89 -1.33 -7.75
CA LEU A 909 11.46 -1.64 -7.61
C LEU A 909 11.22 -3.05 -7.04
N LEU A 910 12.00 -4.06 -7.47
CA LEU A 910 11.92 -5.41 -6.91
C LEU A 910 12.24 -5.44 -5.41
N SER A 911 13.24 -4.68 -4.97
CA SER A 911 13.62 -4.54 -3.56
C SER A 911 12.54 -3.80 -2.75
N GLN A 912 12.07 -2.65 -3.24
CA GLN A 912 11.02 -1.81 -2.65
C GLN A 912 9.73 -2.59 -2.33
N HIS A 913 9.28 -3.45 -3.26
CA HIS A 913 8.04 -4.23 -3.13
C HIS A 913 8.25 -5.67 -2.65
N ALA A 914 9.48 -6.03 -2.27
CA ALA A 914 9.87 -7.38 -1.85
C ALA A 914 9.43 -8.50 -2.84
N LEU A 915 9.55 -8.22 -4.14
CA LEU A 915 9.36 -9.18 -5.23
C LEU A 915 10.64 -10.01 -5.42
N LYS A 916 10.52 -11.19 -6.05
CA LYS A 916 11.68 -12.05 -6.32
C LYS A 916 12.21 -11.91 -7.74
N THR A 917 11.33 -11.66 -8.70
CA THR A 917 11.65 -11.75 -10.14
C THR A 917 11.10 -10.56 -10.92
N GLU A 918 11.79 -10.17 -12.00
CA GLU A 918 11.30 -9.14 -12.93
C GLU A 918 9.96 -9.51 -13.57
N PHE A 919 9.65 -10.81 -13.72
CA PHE A 919 8.37 -11.27 -14.27
C PHE A 919 7.20 -10.84 -13.38
N GLU A 920 7.35 -10.86 -12.05
CA GLU A 920 6.33 -10.35 -11.11
C GLU A 920 6.11 -8.84 -11.24
N LEU A 921 7.17 -8.08 -11.52
CA LEU A 921 7.08 -6.62 -11.73
C LEU A 921 6.46 -6.28 -13.09
N TRP A 922 6.90 -6.95 -14.16
CA TRP A 922 6.42 -6.71 -15.52
C TRP A 922 4.94 -7.06 -15.69
N THR A 923 4.47 -8.10 -14.99
CA THR A 923 3.06 -8.54 -15.03
C THR A 923 2.17 -7.94 -13.94
N GLY A 924 2.75 -7.51 -12.82
CA GLY A 924 2.05 -7.24 -11.56
C GLY A 924 1.65 -8.50 -10.77
N PHE A 925 2.00 -9.71 -11.22
CA PHE A 925 1.58 -10.99 -10.61
C PHE A 925 2.41 -11.35 -9.36
N ALA A 926 2.38 -10.49 -8.34
CA ALA A 926 3.16 -10.64 -7.11
C ALA A 926 2.94 -12.00 -6.40
N MET A 927 4.01 -12.77 -6.23
CA MET A 927 3.97 -14.06 -5.51
C MET A 927 4.18 -13.89 -4.00
N SER A 928 4.77 -12.78 -3.55
CA SER A 928 4.76 -12.35 -2.14
C SER A 928 3.36 -11.89 -1.67
N LYS A 929 3.29 -11.39 -0.42
CA LYS A 929 2.16 -10.62 0.12
C LYS A 929 2.69 -9.28 0.64
N PRO A 930 1.94 -8.18 0.50
CA PRO A 930 2.40 -6.89 0.97
C PRO A 930 2.44 -6.81 2.50
N ALA A 931 3.28 -5.91 3.02
CA ALA A 931 3.41 -5.69 4.47
C ALA A 931 2.11 -5.19 5.10
N VAL A 932 1.46 -4.21 4.46
CA VAL A 932 0.18 -3.63 4.83
C VAL A 932 -0.58 -3.27 3.54
N GLY A 933 -1.91 -3.39 3.56
CA GLY A 933 -2.79 -3.12 2.42
C GLY A 933 -3.44 -4.40 1.89
N SER A 934 -3.89 -4.37 0.64
CA SER A 934 -4.48 -5.51 -0.06
C SER A 934 -3.63 -5.92 -1.26
N ASP A 935 -3.63 -7.21 -1.60
CA ASP A 935 -2.87 -7.76 -2.73
C ASP A 935 -3.22 -7.04 -4.06
N TYR A 936 -4.51 -6.70 -4.23
CA TYR A 936 -5.04 -5.98 -5.39
C TYR A 936 -4.45 -4.57 -5.54
N LYS A 937 -4.44 -3.77 -4.47
CA LYS A 937 -3.93 -2.39 -4.54
C LYS A 937 -2.43 -2.35 -4.82
N VAL A 938 -1.68 -3.33 -4.31
CA VAL A 938 -0.24 -3.43 -4.58
C VAL A 938 0.04 -3.94 -6.00
N GLN A 939 -0.77 -4.82 -6.56
CA GLN A 939 -0.71 -5.14 -7.99
C GLN A 939 -0.96 -3.91 -8.88
N GLU A 940 -1.92 -3.05 -8.50
CA GLU A 940 -2.21 -1.80 -9.20
C GLU A 940 -1.05 -0.80 -9.10
N GLU A 941 -0.51 -0.58 -7.90
CA GLU A 941 0.64 0.30 -7.64
C GLU A 941 1.89 -0.19 -8.41
N LEU A 942 2.19 -1.49 -8.36
CA LEU A 942 3.27 -2.12 -9.14
C LEU A 942 3.13 -1.87 -10.64
N ARG A 943 1.94 -2.08 -11.21
CA ARG A 943 1.67 -1.89 -12.64
C ARG A 943 1.79 -0.42 -13.04
N ARG A 944 1.34 0.52 -12.20
CA ARG A 944 1.51 1.97 -12.40
C ARG A 944 2.99 2.37 -12.37
N GLU A 945 3.75 1.96 -11.36
CA GLU A 945 5.19 2.24 -11.23
C GLU A 945 6.00 1.64 -12.39
N TYR A 946 5.76 0.38 -12.74
CA TYR A 946 6.48 -0.27 -13.85
C TYR A 946 6.12 0.32 -15.22
N ASN A 947 4.86 0.70 -15.48
CA ASN A 947 4.49 1.38 -16.72
C ASN A 947 5.17 2.76 -16.86
N ASN A 948 5.35 3.50 -15.76
CA ASN A 948 6.10 4.76 -15.78
C ASN A 948 7.59 4.55 -16.07
N LEU A 949 8.21 3.52 -15.46
CA LEU A 949 9.59 3.11 -15.76
C LEU A 949 9.74 2.73 -17.25
N LYS A 950 8.82 1.88 -17.74
CA LYS A 950 8.73 1.42 -19.13
C LYS A 950 8.60 2.58 -20.11
N ALA A 951 7.78 3.60 -19.80
CA ALA A 951 7.64 4.80 -20.62
C ALA A 951 8.94 5.62 -20.67
N ALA A 952 9.57 5.88 -19.53
CA ALA A 952 10.82 6.65 -19.45
C ALA A 952 11.98 5.97 -20.21
N PHE A 953 12.14 4.65 -20.07
CA PHE A 953 13.17 3.90 -20.78
C PHE A 953 12.87 3.72 -22.28
N ARG A 954 11.59 3.62 -22.70
CA ARG A 954 11.24 3.65 -24.13
C ARG A 954 11.60 5.00 -24.76
N GLN A 955 11.33 6.12 -24.09
CA GLN A 955 11.72 7.43 -24.62
C GLN A 955 13.25 7.54 -24.76
N LEU A 956 14.01 7.16 -23.74
CA LEU A 956 15.47 7.17 -23.77
C LEU A 956 16.05 6.31 -24.93
N CYS A 957 15.46 5.15 -25.20
CA CYS A 957 15.84 4.32 -26.36
C CYS A 957 15.44 4.95 -27.70
N ILE A 958 14.28 5.62 -27.80
CA ILE A 958 13.84 6.33 -29.01
C ILE A 958 14.77 7.52 -29.31
N ASP A 959 15.12 8.29 -28.28
CA ASP A 959 16.06 9.42 -28.38
C ASP A 959 17.45 8.94 -28.82
N THR A 960 17.92 7.81 -28.26
CA THR A 960 19.21 7.19 -28.62
C THR A 960 19.21 6.56 -30.01
N ALA A 961 18.07 6.04 -30.48
CA ALA A 961 17.89 5.61 -31.87
C ALA A 961 17.72 6.78 -32.86
N GLY A 962 17.47 8.00 -32.35
CA GLY A 962 17.30 9.22 -33.14
C GLY A 962 16.01 9.28 -33.97
N SER A 963 15.04 8.39 -33.72
CA SER A 963 13.67 8.46 -34.25
C SER A 963 12.79 7.33 -33.67
N LYS A 964 11.47 7.55 -33.67
CA LYS A 964 10.45 6.51 -33.43
C LYS A 964 10.19 5.63 -34.67
N ASN A 965 10.71 6.00 -35.84
CA ASN A 965 10.51 5.28 -37.10
C ASN A 965 11.14 3.88 -37.05
N ALA A 966 10.44 2.88 -37.60
CA ALA A 966 10.82 1.47 -37.53
C ALA A 966 12.25 1.20 -38.04
N GLU A 967 12.66 1.85 -39.13
CA GLU A 967 13.99 1.74 -39.75
C GLU A 967 15.16 2.03 -38.79
N LYS A 968 14.96 2.91 -37.80
CA LYS A 968 15.98 3.24 -36.79
C LYS A 968 15.73 2.52 -35.47
N LEU A 969 14.46 2.38 -35.06
CA LEU A 969 14.09 1.81 -33.78
C LEU A 969 14.21 0.28 -33.76
N GLU A 970 13.81 -0.44 -34.80
CA GLU A 970 13.84 -1.91 -34.81
C GLU A 970 15.26 -2.52 -34.76
N PRO A 971 16.27 -1.97 -35.46
CA PRO A 971 17.67 -2.37 -35.24
C PRO A 971 18.16 -2.08 -33.81
N PHE A 972 17.68 -1.01 -33.17
CA PHE A 972 18.02 -0.72 -31.78
C PHE A 972 17.37 -1.73 -30.81
N VAL A 973 16.09 -2.07 -31.02
CA VAL A 973 15.38 -3.10 -30.24
C VAL A 973 16.02 -4.49 -30.41
N ALA A 974 16.45 -4.85 -31.63
CA ALA A 974 17.22 -6.06 -31.86
C ALA A 974 18.59 -6.05 -31.16
N ALA A 975 19.25 -4.89 -31.04
CA ALA A 975 20.45 -4.73 -30.22
C ALA A 975 20.17 -4.90 -28.72
N MET A 976 19.05 -4.39 -28.20
CA MET A 976 18.62 -4.64 -26.82
C MET A 976 18.41 -6.14 -26.55
N TYR A 977 17.78 -6.86 -27.48
CA TYR A 977 17.58 -8.31 -27.38
C TYR A 977 18.91 -9.08 -27.45
N LYS A 978 19.79 -8.77 -28.41
CA LYS A 978 21.11 -9.42 -28.55
C LYS A 978 22.03 -9.18 -27.35
N VAL A 979 22.06 -7.97 -26.79
CA VAL A 979 22.82 -7.68 -25.57
C VAL A 979 22.37 -8.54 -24.39
N THR A 980 21.06 -8.78 -24.29
CA THR A 980 20.44 -9.60 -23.25
C THR A 980 20.79 -11.09 -23.42
N ASP A 981 20.75 -11.61 -24.66
CA ASP A 981 21.21 -12.95 -25.03
C ASP A 981 22.71 -13.16 -24.70
N GLU A 982 23.56 -12.20 -25.04
CA GLU A 982 25.00 -12.22 -24.73
C GLU A 982 25.26 -12.24 -23.20
N GLU A 983 24.54 -11.44 -22.42
CA GLU A 983 24.66 -11.43 -20.95
C GLU A 983 24.16 -12.72 -20.30
N MET A 984 23.04 -13.28 -20.76
CA MET A 984 22.51 -14.54 -20.24
C MET A 984 23.48 -15.71 -20.51
N LYS A 985 24.05 -15.77 -21.72
CA LYS A 985 25.07 -16.78 -22.07
C LYS A 985 26.32 -16.70 -21.19
N ILE A 986 26.76 -15.50 -20.85
CA ILE A 986 27.89 -15.30 -19.91
C ILE A 986 27.52 -15.83 -18.51
N ALA A 987 26.35 -15.47 -17.98
CA ALA A 987 25.91 -15.93 -16.67
C ALA A 987 25.72 -17.45 -16.58
N LEU A 988 25.19 -18.08 -17.64
CA LEU A 988 25.09 -19.54 -17.73
C LEU A 988 26.47 -20.21 -17.87
N TYR A 989 27.43 -19.59 -18.56
CA TYR A 989 28.80 -20.11 -18.63
C TYR A 989 29.47 -20.09 -17.25
N GLU A 990 29.36 -18.98 -16.52
CA GLU A 990 29.85 -18.85 -15.14
C GLU A 990 29.17 -19.81 -14.16
N HIS A 991 27.89 -20.14 -14.37
CA HIS A 991 27.19 -21.17 -13.58
C HIS A 991 27.79 -22.57 -13.82
N HIS A 992 27.95 -22.96 -15.09
CA HIS A 992 28.41 -24.32 -15.42
C HIS A 992 29.91 -24.55 -15.21
N ARG A 993 30.74 -23.49 -15.12
CA ARG A 993 32.21 -23.61 -15.11
C ARG A 993 32.94 -22.84 -14.00
N GLY A 994 32.24 -22.02 -13.22
CA GLY A 994 32.88 -21.10 -12.28
C GLY A 994 33.31 -19.77 -12.93
N VAL A 995 33.46 -18.73 -12.14
CA VAL A 995 34.01 -17.44 -12.61
C VAL A 995 35.53 -17.52 -12.58
N ILE A 996 36.18 -17.23 -13.70
CA ILE A 996 37.64 -17.17 -13.81
C ILE A 996 38.06 -15.71 -13.59
N ASN A 997 38.88 -15.45 -12.57
CA ASN A 997 39.42 -14.10 -12.35
C ASN A 997 40.58 -13.78 -13.33
N ASN A 998 41.05 -12.53 -13.34
CA ASN A 998 42.17 -12.09 -14.20
C ASN A 998 43.52 -12.80 -13.91
N ALA A 999 43.61 -13.59 -12.84
CA ALA A 999 44.76 -14.41 -12.47
C ALA A 999 44.54 -15.93 -12.71
N GLY A 1000 43.48 -16.31 -13.43
CA GLY A 1000 43.17 -17.70 -13.77
C GLY A 1000 42.59 -18.55 -12.63
N THR A 1001 42.27 -17.95 -11.47
CA THR A 1001 41.69 -18.67 -10.33
C THR A 1001 40.18 -18.87 -10.50
N LEU A 1002 39.70 -20.08 -10.19
CA LEU A 1002 38.27 -20.41 -10.12
C LEU A 1002 37.65 -19.87 -8.83
N LEU A 1003 36.72 -18.93 -8.96
CA LEU A 1003 35.80 -18.51 -7.91
C LEU A 1003 34.58 -19.45 -7.86
N GLN A 1004 33.76 -19.33 -6.81
CA GLN A 1004 32.52 -20.12 -6.70
C GLN A 1004 31.61 -19.91 -7.93
N PRO A 1005 30.96 -20.98 -8.44
CA PRO A 1005 30.01 -20.86 -9.55
C PRO A 1005 28.86 -19.89 -9.26
N ARG A 1006 28.45 -19.13 -10.28
CA ARG A 1006 27.26 -18.28 -10.19
C ARG A 1006 26.05 -19.18 -9.88
N LYS A 1007 25.29 -18.88 -8.84
CA LYS A 1007 24.04 -19.61 -8.52
C LYS A 1007 22.95 -19.25 -9.53
N LEU A 1008 22.09 -20.19 -9.89
CA LEU A 1008 20.86 -19.91 -10.66
C LEU A 1008 19.77 -19.37 -9.72
N GLU A 1009 19.89 -18.12 -9.30
CA GLU A 1009 18.89 -17.45 -8.47
C GLU A 1009 18.52 -16.06 -9.05
N PRO A 1010 17.27 -15.58 -8.88
CA PRO A 1010 16.83 -14.33 -9.52
C PRO A 1010 17.64 -13.06 -9.20
N LYS A 1011 18.43 -13.07 -8.13
CA LYS A 1011 19.33 -11.95 -7.77
C LYS A 1011 20.64 -11.96 -8.56
N SER A 1012 21.19 -13.14 -8.87
CA SER A 1012 22.47 -13.31 -9.56
C SER A 1012 22.33 -13.35 -11.08
N MET A 1013 21.18 -13.73 -11.61
CA MET A 1013 20.98 -13.79 -13.06
C MET A 1013 20.79 -12.39 -13.70
N PRO A 1014 21.21 -12.20 -14.97
CA PRO A 1014 20.90 -11.00 -15.74
C PRO A 1014 19.40 -10.86 -15.95
N LEU A 1015 18.92 -9.60 -15.98
CA LEU A 1015 17.52 -9.33 -16.25
C LEU A 1015 17.25 -9.38 -17.76
N ILE A 1016 16.14 -10.01 -18.16
CA ILE A 1016 15.78 -10.28 -19.56
C ILE A 1016 14.55 -9.51 -20.04
N SER A 1017 13.85 -8.77 -19.18
CA SER A 1017 12.68 -7.95 -19.52
C SER A 1017 12.99 -6.70 -20.36
N PHE A 1018 14.26 -6.25 -20.42
CA PHE A 1018 14.67 -5.01 -21.08
C PHE A 1018 14.18 -4.85 -22.54
N PRO A 1019 14.39 -5.81 -23.47
CA PRO A 1019 13.83 -5.74 -24.83
C PRO A 1019 12.28 -5.69 -24.86
N TRP A 1020 11.61 -6.32 -23.89
CA TRP A 1020 10.15 -6.44 -23.82
C TRP A 1020 9.42 -5.17 -23.36
N ILE A 1021 10.14 -4.07 -23.11
CA ILE A 1021 9.50 -2.74 -23.07
C ILE A 1021 8.95 -2.35 -24.46
N PHE A 1022 9.55 -2.86 -25.54
CA PHE A 1022 9.14 -2.70 -26.94
C PHE A 1022 8.46 -3.96 -27.51
N HIS A 1023 7.53 -4.56 -26.75
CA HIS A 1023 6.88 -5.82 -27.13
C HIS A 1023 6.18 -5.79 -28.50
N LYS A 1024 5.54 -4.67 -28.88
CA LYS A 1024 4.86 -4.53 -30.18
C LYS A 1024 5.86 -4.54 -31.33
N GLU A 1025 6.98 -3.87 -31.16
CA GLU A 1025 8.08 -3.83 -32.12
C GLU A 1025 8.77 -5.20 -32.20
N MET A 1026 8.97 -5.90 -31.08
CA MET A 1026 9.45 -7.30 -31.05
C MET A 1026 8.54 -8.23 -31.87
N CYS A 1027 7.22 -8.14 -31.72
CA CYS A 1027 6.27 -8.92 -32.51
C CYS A 1027 6.34 -8.59 -34.02
N ARG A 1028 6.52 -7.31 -34.41
CA ARG A 1028 6.76 -6.95 -35.83
C ARG A 1028 8.10 -7.47 -36.35
N ILE A 1029 9.15 -7.45 -35.52
CA ILE A 1029 10.47 -7.93 -35.90
C ILE A 1029 10.40 -9.42 -36.25
N ALA A 1030 9.72 -10.22 -35.42
CA ALA A 1030 9.48 -11.64 -35.64
C ALA A 1030 8.52 -11.92 -36.81
N ASN A 1031 7.35 -11.26 -36.85
CA ASN A 1031 6.26 -11.51 -37.82
C ASN A 1031 6.48 -10.78 -39.15
N SER A 1032 7.66 -10.91 -39.76
CA SER A 1032 8.01 -10.24 -41.03
C SER A 1032 7.28 -10.80 -42.27
N SER A 1033 6.32 -11.70 -42.06
CA SER A 1033 5.40 -12.24 -43.06
C SER A 1033 4.05 -12.50 -42.38
N ASN A 1034 3.03 -11.71 -42.75
CA ASN A 1034 1.62 -11.82 -42.33
C ASN A 1034 1.32 -11.70 -40.82
N LEU A 1035 1.14 -10.46 -40.33
CA LEU A 1035 0.10 -10.12 -39.34
C LEU A 1035 -0.06 -8.58 -39.19
N GLU A 1036 -1.24 -8.04 -39.48
CA GLU A 1036 -1.60 -6.66 -39.14
C GLU A 1036 -1.88 -6.54 -37.63
N LEU A 1037 -0.82 -6.31 -36.85
CA LEU A 1037 -0.92 -6.01 -35.42
C LEU A 1037 -1.75 -4.73 -35.20
N ARG A 1038 -2.81 -4.82 -34.37
CA ARG A 1038 -3.77 -3.75 -34.04
C ARG A 1038 -3.07 -2.40 -33.80
N SER A 1039 -3.13 -1.52 -34.80
CA SER A 1039 -2.63 -0.14 -34.75
C SER A 1039 -3.76 0.82 -34.38
N PRO A 1040 -3.64 1.63 -33.31
CA PRO A 1040 -4.51 2.78 -33.10
C PRO A 1040 -4.31 3.88 -34.15
N LEU A 1041 -3.16 3.87 -34.83
CA LEU A 1041 -2.79 4.81 -35.89
C LEU A 1041 -3.23 4.25 -37.25
N ALA A 1042 -4.54 4.32 -37.49
CA ALA A 1042 -5.17 4.12 -38.80
C ALA A 1042 -6.16 5.25 -39.16
N ALA A 1043 -6.14 6.36 -38.41
CA ALA A 1043 -6.86 7.59 -38.70
C ALA A 1043 -5.97 8.57 -39.49
N GLY A 1044 -5.73 8.27 -40.77
CA GLY A 1044 -5.23 9.29 -41.70
C GLY A 1044 -6.31 10.37 -41.94
N PRO A 1045 -5.93 11.64 -42.14
CA PRO A 1045 -6.91 12.71 -42.38
C PRO A 1045 -7.59 12.47 -43.73
N ARG A 1046 -8.84 11.98 -43.70
CA ARG A 1046 -9.67 11.92 -44.90
C ARG A 1046 -10.04 13.34 -45.31
N GLN A 1047 -9.57 13.75 -46.48
CA GLN A 1047 -10.11 14.92 -47.17
C GLN A 1047 -11.61 14.70 -47.38
N GLY A 1048 -12.42 15.69 -47.03
CA GLY A 1048 -13.87 15.57 -47.03
C GLY A 1048 -14.46 15.73 -48.42
N GLU A 1049 -14.75 14.63 -49.11
CA GLU A 1049 -15.75 14.63 -50.17
C GLU A 1049 -17.13 14.78 -49.54
N MET A 1050 -17.78 15.93 -49.79
CA MET A 1050 -19.14 16.21 -49.32
C MET A 1050 -20.15 15.39 -50.14
N PRO A 1051 -21.14 14.71 -49.51
CA PRO A 1051 -22.23 14.09 -50.25
C PRO A 1051 -23.05 15.16 -50.99
N GLY A 1052 -23.15 15.02 -52.31
CA GLY A 1052 -23.85 15.99 -53.15
C GLY A 1052 -25.37 15.92 -52.97
N PHE A 1053 -25.98 17.04 -52.59
CA PHE A 1053 -27.35 17.36 -53.00
C PHE A 1053 -27.28 18.10 -54.33
N GLY A 1054 -28.03 17.61 -55.33
CA GLY A 1054 -28.05 18.20 -56.66
C GLY A 1054 -29.32 17.86 -57.42
N GLU A 1055 -30.27 18.79 -57.40
CA GLU A 1055 -31.22 18.96 -58.50
C GLU A 1055 -30.87 20.26 -59.25
N HIS A 1056 -31.21 20.32 -60.53
CA HIS A 1056 -30.70 21.33 -61.45
C HIS A 1056 -31.29 22.72 -61.22
N LEU A 1057 -30.48 23.76 -61.45
CA LEU A 1057 -30.80 24.85 -62.39
C LEU A 1057 -29.54 25.64 -62.79
N GLU A 1058 -29.34 25.76 -64.11
CA GLU A 1058 -28.34 26.61 -64.78
C GLU A 1058 -28.95 28.03 -65.04
N PRO A 1059 -28.23 29.06 -65.59
CA PRO A 1059 -26.90 29.05 -66.23
C PRO A 1059 -25.96 30.26 -65.89
N THR A 1060 -24.86 30.37 -66.64
CA THR A 1060 -24.03 31.58 -66.94
C THR A 1060 -23.13 32.23 -65.86
N VAL A 1061 -22.01 32.93 -66.19
CA VAL A 1061 -20.90 32.78 -67.18
C VAL A 1061 -19.94 34.00 -67.02
N LYS A 1062 -18.66 33.88 -67.47
CA LYS A 1062 -17.59 34.92 -67.55
C LYS A 1062 -16.86 35.24 -66.23
N ASN A 1063 -15.52 35.04 -66.11
CA ASN A 1063 -14.36 35.76 -66.70
C ASN A 1063 -13.94 36.97 -65.80
N ASP A 1064 -12.67 37.31 -65.54
CA ASP A 1064 -11.43 37.17 -66.33
C ASP A 1064 -10.12 37.11 -65.48
N ALA A 1065 -8.98 36.91 -66.16
CA ALA A 1065 -7.62 37.44 -65.85
C ALA A 1065 -6.77 36.92 -64.64
N THR A 1066 -5.93 35.94 -64.98
CA THR A 1066 -4.46 35.80 -64.71
C THR A 1066 -3.61 37.08 -65.00
N PRO A 1067 -2.25 37.15 -64.85
CA PRO A 1067 -1.22 36.12 -64.54
C PRO A 1067 -0.04 36.53 -63.56
N ALA A 1068 0.94 35.62 -63.42
CA ALA A 1068 2.40 35.82 -63.19
C ALA A 1068 2.88 36.26 -61.78
N ASN A 1069 3.87 35.64 -61.10
CA ASN A 1069 5.17 34.96 -61.39
C ASN A 1069 6.39 35.87 -61.07
N GLN A 1070 7.17 35.56 -60.01
CA GLN A 1070 8.57 35.09 -60.14
C GLN A 1070 9.28 34.73 -58.79
N GLU A 1071 9.78 33.50 -58.79
CA GLU A 1071 10.92 32.84 -58.11
C GLU A 1071 11.80 33.56 -57.04
N VAL A 1072 11.84 33.00 -55.81
CA VAL A 1072 12.98 32.27 -55.16
C VAL A 1072 14.38 32.93 -55.22
N PRO A 1073 15.09 33.20 -54.07
CA PRO A 1073 15.77 32.11 -53.31
C PRO A 1073 16.06 32.25 -51.79
N GLU A 1074 16.45 31.10 -51.20
CA GLU A 1074 17.33 30.86 -50.02
C GLU A 1074 16.88 31.21 -48.56
N VAL A 1075 17.71 30.81 -47.58
CA VAL A 1075 17.31 30.37 -46.21
C VAL A 1075 18.28 30.82 -45.10
N SER A 1076 17.78 31.36 -43.97
CA SER A 1076 18.53 31.42 -42.69
C SER A 1076 17.67 31.67 -41.42
N GLU A 1077 17.85 30.80 -40.42
CA GLU A 1077 17.89 30.99 -38.95
C GLU A 1077 17.09 32.10 -38.16
N LEU A 1078 16.23 31.60 -37.24
CA LEU A 1078 16.07 31.95 -35.79
C LEU A 1078 15.57 33.32 -35.25
N ALA A 1079 14.91 33.22 -34.07
CA ALA A 1079 14.57 34.24 -33.05
C ALA A 1079 13.42 35.24 -33.39
N PRO A 1080 12.86 36.03 -32.43
CA PRO A 1080 13.11 36.11 -30.97
C PRO A 1080 11.85 36.02 -30.07
N GLU A 1081 12.01 36.23 -28.76
CA GLU A 1081 10.94 36.39 -27.77
C GLU A 1081 10.39 37.84 -27.70
N ILE A 1082 9.23 38.06 -27.08
CA ILE A 1082 8.52 39.36 -27.10
C ILE A 1082 8.37 39.99 -25.69
N HIS A 1083 8.94 41.18 -25.54
CA HIS A 1083 8.58 42.20 -24.54
C HIS A 1083 8.15 43.48 -25.26
N SER A 1084 7.40 44.35 -24.60
CA SER A 1084 7.02 45.66 -25.15
C SER A 1084 7.25 46.80 -24.16
N HIS A 1085 7.59 47.98 -24.67
CA HIS A 1085 7.83 49.18 -23.89
C HIS A 1085 6.78 50.25 -24.20
N LEU A 1086 6.37 51.01 -23.18
CA LEU A 1086 5.57 52.22 -23.36
C LEU A 1086 6.47 53.46 -23.53
N PRO A 1087 5.97 54.58 -24.10
CA PRO A 1087 6.76 55.79 -24.33
C PRO A 1087 7.27 56.48 -23.05
N ASP A 1088 6.74 56.11 -21.88
CA ASP A 1088 7.19 56.57 -20.55
C ASP A 1088 8.36 55.75 -19.98
N GLY A 1089 8.81 54.70 -20.68
CA GLY A 1089 9.90 53.81 -20.27
C GLY A 1089 9.44 52.52 -19.58
N THR A 1090 8.15 52.38 -19.23
CA THR A 1090 7.61 51.19 -18.54
C THR A 1090 7.72 49.94 -19.41
N VAL A 1091 8.27 48.87 -18.84
CA VAL A 1091 8.38 47.56 -19.48
C VAL A 1091 7.14 46.73 -19.17
N LEU A 1092 6.45 46.27 -20.21
CA LEU A 1092 5.34 45.32 -20.11
C LEU A 1092 5.84 43.91 -20.42
N HIS A 1093 5.54 42.96 -19.53
CA HIS A 1093 5.58 41.54 -19.86
C HIS A 1093 4.16 40.99 -19.81
N ARG A 1094 3.68 40.42 -20.93
CA ARG A 1094 2.32 39.88 -21.09
C ARG A 1094 1.18 40.83 -20.66
N GLY A 1095 1.39 42.14 -20.82
CA GLY A 1095 0.39 43.17 -20.55
C GLY A 1095 0.30 43.67 -19.11
N GLN A 1096 1.26 43.33 -18.23
CA GLN A 1096 1.36 43.91 -16.89
C GLN A 1096 2.70 44.65 -16.68
N PRO A 1097 2.72 45.80 -15.99
CA PRO A 1097 3.94 46.51 -15.63
C PRO A 1097 4.78 45.74 -14.60
N LEU A 1098 6.10 45.75 -14.76
CA LEU A 1098 7.05 45.28 -13.76
C LEU A 1098 7.60 46.47 -12.97
N ALA A 1099 7.32 46.52 -11.67
CA ALA A 1099 7.94 47.46 -10.74
C ALA A 1099 9.16 46.81 -10.06
N ILE A 1100 10.30 47.51 -10.05
CA ILE A 1100 11.55 47.09 -9.40
C ILE A 1100 12.09 48.29 -8.60
N PHE A 1101 12.60 48.00 -7.39
CA PHE A 1101 12.90 48.97 -6.32
C PHE A 1101 14.02 49.99 -6.65
N PRO A 1102 13.96 51.17 -6.02
CA PRO A 1102 15.13 51.92 -5.56
C PRO A 1102 15.32 51.79 -4.02
N LEU A 1103 16.52 52.12 -3.55
CA LEU A 1103 16.93 52.13 -2.14
C LEU A 1103 17.47 53.51 -1.72
N GLU A 1104 17.41 53.76 -0.41
CA GLU A 1104 18.35 54.55 0.42
C GLU A 1104 18.39 56.10 0.41
N ASP A 1105 18.86 56.57 1.58
CA ASP A 1105 19.45 57.87 1.98
C ASP A 1105 18.62 59.17 2.24
N ASP A 1106 18.41 59.39 3.55
CA ASP A 1106 18.79 60.57 4.35
C ASP A 1106 17.93 61.87 4.48
N ALA A 1107 18.17 62.51 5.65
CA ALA A 1107 17.87 63.90 6.08
C ALA A 1107 16.48 64.29 6.65
N VAL A 1108 16.53 64.71 7.93
CA VAL A 1108 15.55 65.47 8.74
C VAL A 1108 15.86 66.98 8.56
N PRO A 1109 14.88 67.92 8.43
CA PRO A 1109 14.19 68.52 9.60
C PRO A 1109 12.78 69.15 9.41
N GLU A 1110 12.17 69.50 10.55
CA GLU A 1110 11.12 70.54 10.79
C GLU A 1110 9.77 70.47 10.02
N GLY A 1111 8.61 70.78 10.63
CA GLY A 1111 8.28 71.13 12.01
C GLY A 1111 6.80 71.56 12.17
N ASP A 1112 6.23 71.32 13.35
CA ASP A 1112 5.02 71.92 13.95
C ASP A 1112 3.64 71.72 13.22
N ASP A 1113 2.46 71.72 13.86
CA ASP A 1113 2.13 72.02 15.27
C ASP A 1113 0.86 71.29 15.78
N ASP A 1114 0.50 71.56 17.05
CA ASP A 1114 -0.77 71.37 17.77
C ASP A 1114 -1.20 69.98 18.34
N PHE A 1115 -1.01 69.90 19.66
CA PHE A 1115 -1.58 68.99 20.68
C PHE A 1115 -3.05 69.41 21.03
N PRO A 1116 -3.88 68.70 21.87
CA PRO A 1116 -3.49 68.18 23.21
C PRO A 1116 -4.19 66.95 23.83
N ASN A 1117 -3.45 66.28 24.74
CA ASN A 1117 -3.88 65.46 25.91
C ASN A 1117 -4.80 64.22 25.66
N GLY A 1118 -4.57 63.02 26.22
CA GLY A 1118 -3.59 62.47 27.18
C GLY A 1118 -3.98 61.00 27.51
N ILE A 1119 -3.32 60.20 28.35
CA ILE A 1119 -2.11 60.35 29.19
C ILE A 1119 -1.49 58.95 29.47
N SER A 1120 -0.29 58.87 30.04
CA SER A 1120 0.47 57.65 30.42
C SER A 1120 -0.17 56.80 31.54
N GLY A 1121 0.24 55.57 31.89
CA GLY A 1121 1.37 54.68 31.50
C GLY A 1121 1.36 53.46 32.46
N SER A 1122 2.36 52.58 32.65
CA SER A 1122 3.64 52.24 32.00
C SER A 1122 4.50 51.42 33.01
N GLY A 1123 5.08 50.28 32.61
CA GLY A 1123 6.05 49.49 33.40
C GLY A 1123 5.48 48.50 34.44
N GLN A 1124 6.25 47.57 35.03
CA GLN A 1124 7.48 46.86 34.60
C GLN A 1124 7.90 45.84 35.70
N SER A 1125 8.36 44.65 35.29
CA SER A 1125 9.29 43.75 36.03
C SER A 1125 8.85 43.00 37.32
N SER A 1126 9.61 41.93 37.62
CA SER A 1126 9.72 41.12 38.85
C SER A 1126 8.50 40.28 39.31
N SER A 1127 8.64 39.24 40.16
CA SER A 1127 9.61 38.11 40.20
C SER A 1127 9.20 37.14 41.33
N ALA A 1128 9.36 35.82 41.15
CA ALA A 1128 9.01 34.77 42.13
C ALA A 1128 7.51 34.74 42.53
N GLY A 1129 6.98 33.68 43.16
CA GLY A 1129 7.56 32.37 43.47
C GLY A 1129 6.58 31.49 44.26
N ASP A 1130 6.93 30.21 44.36
CA ASP A 1130 6.48 29.20 45.33
C ASP A 1130 4.96 28.87 45.44
N ASP A 1131 4.63 27.63 45.06
CA ASP A 1131 3.82 26.61 45.76
C ASP A 1131 2.73 27.01 46.78
N PHE A 1132 1.59 26.29 46.77
CA PHE A 1132 1.27 25.34 47.86
C PHE A 1132 0.15 24.33 47.49
N GLU A 1133 -0.12 23.40 48.41
CA GLU A 1133 -0.64 22.03 48.19
C GLU A 1133 -2.16 21.82 48.07
N MET A 1134 -2.50 20.57 47.71
CA MET A 1134 -3.85 19.97 47.72
C MET A 1134 -4.35 19.59 49.14
N VAL A 1135 -5.66 19.73 49.36
CA VAL A 1135 -6.55 19.02 50.32
C VAL A 1135 -7.97 19.16 49.71
N SER A 1136 -8.88 18.21 49.45
CA SER A 1136 -9.25 16.83 49.84
C SER A 1136 -10.63 16.76 50.56
N ASP A 1137 -11.35 15.67 50.26
CA ASP A 1137 -12.38 14.96 51.04
C ASP A 1137 -13.88 15.41 51.15
N GLU A 1138 -14.72 14.53 50.59
CA GLU A 1138 -15.94 13.87 51.13
C GLU A 1138 -17.26 14.60 51.53
N GLN A 1139 -18.31 14.38 50.69
CA GLN A 1139 -19.69 13.96 51.04
C GLN A 1139 -20.61 14.91 51.89
N PRO A 1140 -21.88 14.56 52.26
CA PRO A 1140 -22.82 13.50 51.79
C PRO A 1140 -24.26 13.95 51.40
N ASP A 1141 -24.91 13.13 50.54
CA ASP A 1141 -26.28 12.52 50.63
C ASP A 1141 -27.60 13.34 50.77
N LEU A 1142 -28.72 12.65 50.45
CA LEU A 1142 -30.17 12.92 50.70
C LEU A 1142 -30.87 14.02 49.85
N SER A 1143 -32.15 13.88 49.42
CA SER A 1143 -33.06 12.71 49.37
C SER A 1143 -34.32 12.99 48.51
N SER A 1144 -35.10 11.92 48.18
CA SER A 1144 -36.58 11.91 48.00
C SER A 1144 -37.19 12.62 46.75
N GLU A 1145 -38.32 12.21 46.15
CA GLU A 1145 -39.23 11.08 46.44
C GLU A 1145 -40.16 10.69 45.25
N ASN A 1146 -40.72 9.48 45.30
CA ASN A 1146 -41.90 8.94 44.57
C ASN A 1146 -41.83 8.85 43.03
N GLY A 1147 -42.45 7.87 42.34
CA GLY A 1147 -43.46 6.86 42.68
C GLY A 1147 -44.46 6.76 41.49
N ILE A 1148 -45.10 5.64 41.11
CA ILE A 1148 -45.53 4.45 41.84
C ILE A 1148 -45.89 3.34 40.81
N GLU A 1149 -45.41 2.09 41.03
CA GLU A 1149 -46.13 0.79 40.97
C GLU A 1149 -46.81 0.27 39.66
N VAL A 1150 -47.29 -0.99 39.45
CA VAL A 1150 -47.15 -2.42 39.94
C VAL A 1150 -47.93 -3.26 38.86
N GLU A 1151 -47.74 -4.55 38.53
CA GLU A 1151 -47.79 -5.79 39.35
C GLU A 1151 -47.29 -7.04 38.58
N VAL A 1152 -47.11 -8.17 39.29
CA VAL A 1152 -46.83 -9.52 38.76
C VAL A 1152 -47.65 -10.57 39.55
N PRO A 1153 -48.23 -11.60 38.91
CA PRO A 1153 -48.81 -12.75 39.62
C PRO A 1153 -47.89 -13.99 39.70
N SER A 1154 -48.12 -14.81 40.73
CA SER A 1154 -47.40 -16.03 41.16
C SER A 1154 -48.27 -17.31 40.95
N ASP A 1155 -47.94 -18.55 41.33
CA ASP A 1155 -46.81 -19.11 42.12
C ASP A 1155 -46.05 -20.20 41.29
N ASP A 1156 -45.76 -21.47 41.64
CA ASP A 1156 -46.12 -22.38 42.76
C ASP A 1156 -44.99 -23.44 43.00
N ILE A 1157 -45.11 -24.24 44.08
CA ILE A 1157 -44.16 -25.22 44.65
C ILE A 1157 -44.57 -26.64 44.12
N VAL A 1158 -43.88 -27.80 44.21
CA VAL A 1158 -42.88 -28.48 45.10
C VAL A 1158 -42.01 -29.42 44.19
N GLU A 1159 -41.10 -30.34 44.57
CA GLU A 1159 -40.79 -31.16 45.75
C GLU A 1159 -39.29 -31.62 45.73
N ASP A 1160 -38.73 -32.07 46.87
CA ASP A 1160 -37.34 -32.57 47.06
C ASP A 1160 -37.07 -33.93 46.34
N GLU A 1161 -35.87 -34.55 46.25
CA GLU A 1161 -34.60 -34.62 47.02
C GLU A 1161 -33.38 -34.79 46.03
N THR A 1162 -32.08 -35.01 46.32
CA THR A 1162 -31.29 -35.43 47.51
C THR A 1162 -29.80 -34.93 47.43
N ASP A 1163 -29.04 -35.10 48.52
CA ASP A 1163 -27.59 -35.39 48.64
C ASP A 1163 -26.44 -34.45 48.13
N SER A 1164 -25.76 -33.84 49.12
CA SER A 1164 -24.32 -33.44 49.23
C SER A 1164 -23.69 -32.47 48.19
N ILE A 1165 -23.22 -31.26 48.53
CA ILE A 1165 -22.23 -30.80 49.56
C ILE A 1165 -20.81 -31.29 49.24
N TYR A 1166 -19.91 -30.52 48.59
CA TYR A 1166 -19.15 -29.31 49.01
C TYR A 1166 -17.86 -29.55 49.83
N SER A 1167 -16.71 -29.48 49.15
CA SER A 1167 -15.37 -28.94 49.54
C SER A 1167 -14.41 -29.31 48.39
N ASP A 1168 -13.72 -28.40 47.68
CA ASP A 1168 -12.79 -27.31 48.03
C ASP A 1168 -11.34 -27.78 48.25
N GLU A 1169 -10.39 -26.95 47.78
CA GLU A 1169 -8.91 -27.03 47.96
C GLU A 1169 -8.18 -28.23 47.29
N LEU A 1170 -6.88 -28.16 46.95
CA LEU A 1170 -6.01 -27.12 46.35
C LEU A 1170 -4.73 -27.81 45.79
N GLU A 1171 -3.89 -27.06 45.05
CA GLU A 1171 -2.47 -27.36 44.70
C GLU A 1171 -2.13 -28.62 43.84
N GLU A 1172 -1.31 -28.40 42.80
CA GLU A 1172 -0.45 -29.43 42.15
C GLU A 1172 0.88 -28.76 41.71
N GLU A 1173 1.95 -28.98 42.48
CA GLU A 1173 3.33 -29.01 41.98
C GLU A 1173 3.79 -30.49 41.82
N ASP A 1174 4.97 -30.71 41.24
CA ASP A 1174 5.71 -31.99 41.15
C ASP A 1174 5.04 -33.19 40.45
N ALA A 1175 5.45 -33.43 39.19
CA ALA A 1175 5.18 -34.68 38.45
C ALA A 1175 6.32 -35.14 37.51
N GLU A 1176 7.58 -34.77 37.76
CA GLU A 1176 8.76 -35.32 37.06
C GLU A 1176 9.30 -36.60 37.75
N GLU A 1177 8.56 -37.72 37.73
CA GLU A 1177 9.11 -39.10 37.85
C GLU A 1177 8.02 -40.20 37.66
N ALA A 1178 7.60 -40.48 36.41
CA ALA A 1178 6.60 -41.54 36.17
C ALA A 1178 6.72 -42.32 34.84
N ILE A 1179 7.39 -41.78 33.80
CA ILE A 1179 7.33 -42.32 32.42
C ILE A 1179 8.64 -43.04 32.02
N ASP A 1180 9.34 -43.65 32.98
CA ASP A 1180 10.50 -44.52 32.72
C ASP A 1180 10.34 -45.95 33.32
N ARG A 1181 9.09 -46.33 33.63
CA ARG A 1181 8.73 -47.69 34.11
C ARG A 1181 7.72 -48.43 33.24
N LEU A 1182 7.30 -47.85 32.10
CA LEU A 1182 6.35 -48.47 31.16
C LEU A 1182 6.97 -48.94 29.83
N VAL A 1183 8.31 -49.05 29.77
CA VAL A 1183 9.03 -49.73 28.68
C VAL A 1183 9.48 -51.16 29.08
N SER A 1184 9.38 -51.53 30.37
CA SER A 1184 9.83 -52.82 30.91
C SER A 1184 8.75 -53.92 30.95
N LEU A 1185 7.52 -53.63 30.50
CA LEU A 1185 6.38 -54.56 30.56
C LEU A 1185 5.53 -54.53 29.27
N MET A 1186 6.01 -55.21 28.23
CA MET A 1186 5.23 -56.05 27.30
C MET A 1186 6.13 -56.58 26.16
N GLY A 1187 6.78 -57.71 26.41
CA GLY A 1187 7.51 -58.46 25.38
C GLY A 1187 6.76 -59.72 24.94
N GLU A 1188 6.21 -59.67 23.71
CA GLU A 1188 5.85 -60.77 22.79
C GLU A 1188 4.94 -61.96 23.24
N ALA A 1189 4.23 -62.52 22.24
CA ALA A 1189 3.49 -63.80 22.25
C ALA A 1189 2.20 -63.92 23.13
N ASP A 1190 1.13 -64.63 22.72
CA ASP A 1190 0.87 -65.32 21.45
C ASP A 1190 -0.64 -65.47 21.10
N ALA A 1191 -0.90 -65.75 19.82
CA ALA A 1191 -2.02 -66.48 19.21
C ALA A 1191 -3.48 -66.26 19.67
N LYS A 1192 -4.26 -65.53 18.84
CA LYS A 1192 -5.31 -66.15 18.00
C LYS A 1192 -5.81 -65.30 16.84
#